data_AF-A0A944YJ20-F1
#
_entry.id   AF-A0A944YJ20-F1
#
_cell.length_a   1.000
_cell.length_b   1.000
_cell.length_c   1.000
_cell.angle_alpha   90.00
_cell.angle_beta   90.00
_cell.angle_gamma   90.00
#
_symmetry.space_group_name_H-M   'P 1'
#
loop_
_entity.id
_entity.type
_entity.pdbx_description
1 polymer ?
#
loop_
_entity_poly.entity_id
_entity_poly.type
_entity_poly.pdbx_seq_one_letter_code
_entity_poly.pdbx_strand_id
1 'polypeptide(L)'
;MLLPYRLTSSSFKLFIVLMVVVCLRGKSGEVGLPVGSLSVILPSATPESPSYKIISPGVKGKVVFRGQVKQVSGNSVIFHRVPDLLDPTTLSWPFKEGMLACEKARAQAILDANQSILQINLLHGGSGYLQEPDVFISMPSEGNQSWLNNEPAYATSTINTGSVTSIVIDANHSGKGYQFPPNVEIEGGIHFLKCVEKNNQNEGKFFRIISNTGDTLTLENSLSYDLSSIFSINSMVEITESWTLGSLFGYSNISLKEGNSSVADYVYLMKPISEQNGTNYDYRSYFHDGITWKDTNGSVTDASQTIIYPDESFILARRSSPSLDLELSGVAGTLDSFVQIPPVGRRMLMNNPFGVDAMLSDLIPYDNLTSDSSQTQKWFVSADQENADNIEILKDGIWTTYWNDGTNMNIVEKAYLTARRGTGVAGSITSQDISMSSGTITGMTNPHSANIVVTSNGHSLKRGFTVFISGAYGYKTNQANPKREVNEDGDIALTSEDRLLISSSANGFFEITNVTTNTFELSGKIGNCNFDGTASWITGSPGSGYDNNGYVVFVGGGGQGAEGIAQVSNGSVQSIIITNPGYGYVAPPKAIIYSGGWRRLGAGNSPFNDAIVPAGSGLLLTRNHPNGQSSLIRVNNPVQRF
;
A
#
# COMPACT_ATOMS: atom_id res chain seq x y z
N MET A 1 38.95 39.11 52.01
CA MET A 1 39.07 37.89 52.84
C MET A 1 37.71 37.19 52.77
N LEU A 2 37.36 36.59 51.63
CA LEU A 2 37.59 35.20 51.19
C LEU A 2 36.89 34.13 52.05
N LEU A 3 36.21 33.21 51.34
CA LEU A 3 35.67 31.88 51.69
C LEU A 3 34.17 31.76 52.07
N PRO A 4 33.48 30.65 51.69
CA PRO A 4 32.63 30.64 50.48
C PRO A 4 31.26 29.94 50.65
N TYR A 5 30.34 30.21 49.72
CA TYR A 5 29.08 29.47 49.56
C TYR A 5 29.29 28.20 48.72
N ARG A 6 28.95 27.03 49.30
CA ARG A 6 28.75 25.77 48.58
C ARG A 6 27.38 25.80 47.89
N LEU A 7 27.35 25.74 46.56
CA LEU A 7 26.15 25.42 45.79
C LEU A 7 26.21 23.95 45.38
N THR A 8 25.25 23.18 45.85
CA THR A 8 24.99 21.79 45.49
C THR A 8 24.40 21.72 44.08
N SER A 9 25.02 20.94 43.20
CA SER A 9 24.54 20.69 41.84
C SER A 9 23.33 19.76 41.84
N SER A 10 22.15 20.30 41.53
CA SER A 10 20.98 19.53 41.11
C SER A 10 21.02 19.38 39.59
N SER A 11 21.28 18.16 39.12
CA SER A 11 21.36 17.80 37.71
C SER A 11 20.00 17.91 37.02
N PHE A 12 19.77 19.02 36.32
CA PHE A 12 18.63 19.19 35.42
C PHE A 12 18.90 18.36 34.14
N LYS A 13 18.28 17.18 34.01
CA LYS A 13 18.32 16.38 32.78
C LYS A 13 17.41 17.02 31.73
N LEU A 14 18.02 17.74 30.79
CA LEU A 14 17.39 18.26 29.59
C LEU A 14 17.03 17.07 28.67
N PHE A 15 15.74 16.76 28.54
CA PHE A 15 15.23 15.83 27.53
C PHE A 15 15.28 16.52 26.16
N ILE A 16 16.32 16.21 25.38
CA ILE A 16 16.39 16.55 23.96
C ILE A 16 15.51 15.54 23.22
N VAL A 17 14.35 16.00 22.74
CA VAL A 17 13.52 15.26 21.78
C VAL A 17 14.27 15.29 20.44
N LEU A 18 14.95 14.19 20.12
CA LEU A 18 15.57 13.99 18.81
C LEU A 18 14.44 13.75 17.79
N MET A 19 14.16 14.78 16.99
CA MET A 19 13.26 14.68 15.85
C MET A 19 13.90 13.75 14.81
N VAL A 20 13.36 12.55 14.64
CA VAL A 20 13.79 11.62 13.60
C VAL A 20 13.37 12.20 12.25
N VAL A 21 14.35 12.76 11.53
CA VAL A 21 14.20 13.13 10.12
C VAL A 21 14.33 11.84 9.31
N VAL A 22 13.23 11.40 8.69
CA VAL A 22 13.26 10.32 7.69
C VAL A 22 13.98 10.86 6.45
N CYS A 23 15.28 10.61 6.35
CA CYS A 23 16.04 10.90 5.14
C CYS A 23 15.80 9.79 4.11
N LEU A 24 14.88 10.02 3.17
CA LEU A 24 14.81 9.25 1.92
C LEU A 24 16.03 9.62 1.06
N ARG A 25 16.98 8.71 0.91
CA ARG A 25 18.05 8.82 -0.10
C ARG A 25 17.71 7.90 -1.28
N GLY A 26 17.19 8.47 -2.36
CA GLY A 26 17.10 7.80 -3.65
C GLY A 26 18.34 8.13 -4.50
N LYS A 27 19.02 7.11 -5.02
CA LYS A 27 19.87 7.21 -6.22
C LYS A 27 19.40 6.16 -7.23
N SER A 28 19.45 6.56 -8.50
CA SER A 28 18.91 5.93 -9.72
C SER A 28 17.39 6.05 -9.93
N GLY A 29 17.01 6.48 -11.14
CA GLY A 29 15.70 6.97 -11.54
C GLY A 29 14.70 5.87 -11.91
N GLU A 30 14.54 4.88 -11.05
CA GLU A 30 13.32 4.08 -11.01
C GLU A 30 12.68 4.31 -9.65
N VAL A 31 11.46 4.84 -9.64
CA VAL A 31 10.71 5.04 -8.39
C VAL A 31 10.36 3.65 -7.86
N GLY A 32 11.23 3.11 -7.00
CA GLY A 32 10.89 1.96 -6.16
C GLY A 32 9.64 2.28 -5.36
N LEU A 33 8.74 1.30 -5.21
CA LEU A 33 7.60 1.45 -4.32
C LEU A 33 8.10 1.82 -2.91
N PRO A 34 7.40 2.70 -2.18
CA PRO A 34 7.83 3.09 -0.84
C PRO A 34 7.91 1.85 0.06
N VAL A 35 9.13 1.48 0.42
CA VAL A 35 9.41 0.44 1.42
C VAL A 35 9.34 1.12 2.78
N GLY A 36 8.53 0.57 3.68
CA GLY A 36 8.39 1.06 5.05
C GLY A 36 8.70 -0.05 6.05
N SER A 37 9.15 0.34 7.25
CA SER A 37 9.08 -0.54 8.41
C SER A 37 7.96 -0.09 9.35
N LEU A 38 7.23 -1.07 9.86
CA LEU A 38 6.20 -0.90 10.86
C LEU A 38 6.71 -1.51 12.17
N SER A 39 6.79 -0.70 13.22
CA SER A 39 7.04 -1.19 14.57
C SER A 39 5.71 -1.43 15.28
N VAL A 40 5.52 -2.66 15.77
CA VAL A 40 4.35 -3.06 16.55
C VAL A 40 4.79 -3.53 17.92
N ILE A 41 4.42 -2.76 18.94
CA ILE A 41 4.66 -3.13 20.33
C ILE A 41 3.62 -4.14 20.79
N LEU A 42 4.08 -5.30 21.23
CA LEU A 42 3.31 -6.31 21.95
C LEU A 42 3.57 -6.17 23.46
N PRO A 43 2.55 -5.80 24.25
CA PRO A 43 2.67 -5.75 25.70
C PRO A 43 3.12 -7.08 26.32
N SER A 44 3.83 -6.99 27.45
CA SER A 44 4.17 -8.18 28.24
C SER A 44 2.91 -8.91 28.70
N ALA A 45 2.92 -10.23 28.65
CA ALA A 45 1.76 -11.06 28.98
C ALA A 45 2.17 -12.42 29.55
N THR A 46 1.18 -13.26 29.89
CA THR A 46 1.39 -14.66 30.30
C THR A 46 0.55 -15.61 29.44
N PRO A 47 0.83 -16.92 29.46
CA PRO A 47 0.00 -17.90 28.75
C PRO A 47 -1.47 -17.91 29.16
N GLU A 48 -1.78 -17.58 30.41
CA GLU A 48 -3.14 -17.55 30.98
C GLU A 48 -3.87 -16.24 30.67
N SER A 49 -3.14 -15.16 30.40
CA SER A 49 -3.70 -13.87 30.02
C SER A 49 -2.88 -13.25 28.89
N PRO A 50 -3.02 -13.76 27.64
CA PRO A 50 -2.25 -13.28 26.51
C PRO A 50 -2.65 -11.85 26.09
N SER A 51 -1.69 -11.12 25.52
CA SER A 51 -1.97 -9.86 24.83
C SER A 51 -2.13 -10.11 23.33
N TYR A 52 -3.22 -9.62 22.75
CA TYR A 52 -3.55 -9.84 21.34
C TYR A 52 -3.40 -8.57 20.51
N LYS A 53 -2.84 -8.71 19.30
CA LYS A 53 -2.86 -7.66 18.27
C LYS A 53 -3.10 -8.27 16.90
N ILE A 54 -3.88 -7.59 16.07
CA ILE A 54 -3.96 -7.89 14.64
C ILE A 54 -2.79 -7.20 13.96
N ILE A 55 -2.14 -7.93 13.07
CA ILE A 55 -0.97 -7.45 12.33
C ILE A 55 -1.14 -7.85 10.87
N SER A 56 -0.84 -6.93 9.97
CA SER A 56 -0.64 -7.21 8.56
C SER A 56 0.76 -6.78 8.12
N PRO A 57 1.55 -7.68 7.51
CA PRO A 57 2.90 -7.39 7.05
C PRO A 57 2.93 -6.71 5.67
N GLY A 58 1.76 -6.44 5.06
CA GLY A 58 1.65 -6.00 3.67
C GLY A 58 2.23 -7.02 2.69
N VAL A 59 2.74 -6.55 1.55
CA VAL A 59 3.44 -7.39 0.57
C VAL A 59 4.96 -7.37 0.80
N LYS A 60 5.61 -8.52 0.61
CA LYS A 60 7.06 -8.73 0.85
C LYS A 60 7.97 -7.82 0.03
N GLY A 61 7.45 -7.23 -1.05
CA GLY A 61 8.01 -6.05 -1.69
C GLY A 61 9.06 -6.28 -2.78
N LYS A 62 9.59 -7.50 -2.94
CA LYS A 62 10.42 -7.84 -4.09
C LYS A 62 9.55 -8.08 -5.32
N VAL A 63 9.54 -7.11 -6.24
CA VAL A 63 8.97 -7.29 -7.58
C VAL A 63 9.98 -8.07 -8.40
N VAL A 64 9.64 -9.30 -8.80
CA VAL A 64 10.53 -10.17 -9.58
C VAL A 64 10.34 -10.00 -11.08
N PHE A 65 9.20 -9.43 -11.50
CA PHE A 65 8.91 -9.14 -12.90
C PHE A 65 7.88 -8.03 -13.02
N ARG A 66 8.03 -7.17 -14.03
CA ARG A 66 7.01 -6.24 -14.51
C ARG A 66 7.00 -6.30 -16.03
N GLY A 67 5.82 -6.46 -16.62
CA GLY A 67 5.69 -6.58 -18.07
C GLY A 67 4.25 -6.55 -18.56
N GLN A 68 4.08 -6.67 -19.88
CA GLN A 68 2.79 -6.64 -20.55
C GLN A 68 2.28 -8.04 -20.88
N VAL A 69 0.98 -8.23 -20.70
CA VAL A 69 0.29 -9.48 -21.05
C VAL A 69 0.15 -9.60 -22.56
N LYS A 70 0.61 -10.71 -23.14
CA LYS A 70 0.44 -11.03 -24.57
C LYS A 70 -0.94 -11.61 -24.86
N GLN A 71 -1.35 -12.57 -24.03
CA GLN A 71 -2.59 -13.32 -24.20
C GLN A 71 -3.00 -13.99 -22.89
N VAL A 72 -4.30 -14.22 -22.73
CA VAL A 72 -4.86 -15.08 -21.67
C VAL A 72 -5.61 -16.24 -22.32
N SER A 73 -5.43 -17.45 -21.78
CA SER A 73 -6.14 -18.66 -22.19
C SER A 73 -6.54 -19.47 -20.97
N GLY A 74 -7.83 -19.45 -20.62
CA GLY A 74 -8.34 -20.06 -19.40
C GLY A 74 -7.65 -19.48 -18.15
N ASN A 75 -6.99 -20.34 -17.37
CA ASN A 75 -6.24 -19.93 -16.17
C ASN A 75 -4.78 -19.58 -16.45
N SER A 76 -4.37 -19.52 -17.72
CA SER A 76 -2.98 -19.26 -18.13
C SER A 76 -2.83 -17.86 -18.70
N VAL A 77 -1.84 -17.11 -18.19
CA VAL A 77 -1.42 -15.79 -18.69
C VAL A 77 -0.08 -15.93 -19.39
N ILE A 78 -0.01 -15.47 -20.64
CA ILE A 78 1.13 -15.62 -21.55
C ILE A 78 1.77 -14.26 -21.77
N PHE A 79 3.11 -14.23 -21.80
CA PHE A 79 3.92 -13.03 -21.92
C PHE A 79 4.68 -12.95 -23.24
N HIS A 80 5.12 -11.75 -23.60
CA HIS A 80 6.08 -11.58 -24.67
C HIS A 80 7.47 -12.03 -24.23
N ARG A 81 8.28 -12.51 -25.18
CA ARG A 81 9.71 -12.67 -24.94
C ARG A 81 10.35 -11.31 -24.73
N VAL A 82 11.38 -11.27 -23.89
CA VAL A 82 12.12 -10.06 -23.56
C VAL A 82 13.47 -10.05 -24.29
N PRO A 83 14.00 -8.89 -24.68
CA PRO A 83 15.38 -8.80 -25.17
C PRO A 83 16.34 -9.39 -24.14
N ASP A 84 17.33 -10.16 -24.60
CA ASP A 84 18.33 -10.72 -23.73
C ASP A 84 19.22 -9.61 -23.12
N LEU A 85 19.61 -9.79 -21.86
CA LEU A 85 20.42 -8.81 -21.13
C LEU A 85 21.85 -8.72 -21.66
N LEU A 86 22.40 -9.80 -22.20
CA LEU A 86 23.75 -9.86 -22.74
C LEU A 86 23.78 -9.54 -24.24
N ASP A 87 22.71 -9.86 -24.96
CA ASP A 87 22.53 -9.50 -26.37
C ASP A 87 21.09 -9.05 -26.68
N PRO A 88 20.82 -7.73 -26.63
CA PRO A 88 19.48 -7.18 -26.90
C PRO A 88 18.92 -7.48 -28.30
N THR A 89 19.72 -8.02 -29.22
CA THR A 89 19.25 -8.46 -30.55
C THR A 89 18.58 -9.84 -30.52
N THR A 90 18.76 -10.59 -29.43
CA THR A 90 18.15 -11.90 -29.22
C THR A 90 17.01 -11.83 -28.21
N LEU A 91 16.02 -12.72 -28.36
CA LEU A 91 14.85 -12.78 -27.49
C LEU A 91 14.95 -13.97 -26.53
N SER A 92 14.89 -13.67 -25.24
CA SER A 92 14.94 -14.62 -24.14
C SER A 92 13.59 -14.78 -23.46
N TRP A 93 13.44 -15.90 -22.75
CA TRP A 93 12.24 -16.17 -21.96
C TRP A 93 12.18 -15.24 -20.74
N PRO A 94 11.00 -14.67 -20.40
CA PRO A 94 10.88 -13.79 -19.24
C PRO A 94 11.08 -14.51 -17.90
N PHE A 95 10.88 -15.82 -17.84
CA PHE A 95 10.98 -16.60 -16.59
C PHE A 95 11.85 -17.84 -16.76
N LYS A 96 12.49 -18.25 -15.66
CA LYS A 96 13.01 -19.60 -15.49
C LYS A 96 11.89 -20.52 -15.00
N GLU A 97 11.76 -21.69 -15.62
CA GLU A 97 10.67 -22.62 -15.35
C GLU A 97 10.70 -23.16 -13.91
N GLY A 98 9.53 -23.21 -13.27
CA GLY A 98 9.36 -23.76 -11.93
C GLY A 98 9.90 -22.89 -10.78
N MET A 99 10.18 -21.61 -11.00
CA MET A 99 10.67 -20.70 -9.94
C MET A 99 9.55 -19.99 -9.17
N LEU A 100 8.36 -19.81 -9.76
CA LEU A 100 7.35 -18.89 -9.21
C LEU A 100 6.29 -19.56 -8.32
N ALA A 101 6.39 -20.88 -8.12
CA ALA A 101 5.47 -21.65 -7.29
C ALA A 101 6.16 -22.76 -6.47
N CYS A 102 7.50 -22.73 -6.35
CA CYS A 102 8.26 -23.73 -5.61
C CYS A 102 8.42 -23.36 -4.13
N GLU A 103 8.78 -24.34 -3.32
CA GLU A 103 9.25 -24.11 -1.96
C GLU A 103 10.71 -23.64 -2.00
N LYS A 104 10.96 -22.41 -1.56
CA LYS A 104 12.27 -21.76 -1.66
C LYS A 104 13.34 -22.50 -0.84
N ALA A 105 14.46 -22.81 -1.48
CA ALA A 105 15.66 -23.30 -0.82
C ALA A 105 16.29 -22.21 0.06
N ARG A 106 17.07 -22.62 1.07
CA ARG A 106 17.72 -21.73 2.04
C ARG A 106 19.14 -22.18 2.30
N ALA A 107 20.04 -21.21 2.44
CA ALA A 107 21.45 -21.47 2.71
C ALA A 107 22.08 -20.38 3.57
N GLN A 108 23.24 -20.68 4.13
CA GLN A 108 24.03 -19.77 4.95
C GLN A 108 25.49 -19.79 4.49
N ALA A 109 26.05 -18.60 4.28
CA ALA A 109 27.47 -18.45 4.01
C ALA A 109 28.29 -18.61 5.30
N ILE A 110 29.48 -19.19 5.17
CA ILE A 110 30.51 -19.24 6.21
C ILE A 110 31.75 -18.53 5.68
N LEU A 111 32.30 -17.63 6.48
CA LEU A 111 33.52 -16.91 6.13
C LEU A 111 34.77 -17.65 6.61
N ASP A 112 35.87 -17.46 5.88
CA ASP A 112 37.20 -17.83 6.34
C ASP A 112 37.85 -16.72 7.20
N ALA A 113 39.08 -16.95 7.66
CA ALA A 113 39.84 -15.97 8.43
C ALA A 113 40.21 -14.70 7.63
N ASN A 114 40.10 -14.74 6.30
CA ASN A 114 40.45 -13.65 5.38
C ASN A 114 39.23 -12.83 4.95
N GLN A 115 38.06 -13.02 5.58
CA GLN A 115 36.82 -12.32 5.21
C GLN A 115 36.35 -12.64 3.77
N SER A 116 36.68 -13.83 3.28
CA SER A 116 36.19 -14.44 2.05
C SER A 116 35.19 -15.55 2.39
N ILE A 117 34.32 -15.92 1.45
CA ILE A 117 33.37 -17.01 1.69
C ILE A 117 34.10 -18.36 1.54
N LEU A 118 34.15 -19.12 2.63
CA LEU A 118 34.75 -20.45 2.68
C LEU A 118 33.83 -21.50 2.03
N GLN A 119 32.55 -21.48 2.42
CA GLN A 119 31.54 -22.41 1.93
C GLN A 119 30.14 -21.83 2.14
N ILE A 120 29.17 -22.37 1.39
CA ILE A 120 27.75 -22.07 1.56
C ILE A 120 27.06 -23.37 1.99
N ASN A 121 26.58 -23.38 3.23
CA ASN A 121 25.87 -24.53 3.78
C ASN A 121 24.40 -24.45 3.39
N LEU A 122 23.91 -25.49 2.73
CA LEU A 122 22.49 -25.64 2.45
C LEU A 122 21.75 -25.95 3.77
N LEU A 123 20.84 -25.07 4.16
CA LEU A 123 19.99 -25.24 5.35
C LEU A 123 18.72 -26.01 5.01
N HIS A 124 18.15 -25.77 3.82
CA HIS A 124 16.97 -26.45 3.33
C HIS A 124 16.98 -26.50 1.80
N GLY A 125 16.83 -27.68 1.21
CA GLY A 125 16.87 -27.85 -0.26
C GLY A 125 15.66 -27.30 -1.01
N GLY A 126 14.57 -26.99 -0.28
CA GLY A 126 13.30 -26.62 -0.90
C GLY A 126 12.70 -27.79 -1.69
N SER A 127 11.66 -27.51 -2.47
CA SER A 127 10.95 -28.52 -3.26
C SER A 127 10.22 -27.89 -4.44
N GLY A 128 9.97 -28.66 -5.50
CA GLY A 128 9.22 -28.22 -6.68
C GLY A 128 10.03 -27.44 -7.73
N TYR A 129 11.36 -27.40 -7.61
CA TYR A 129 12.22 -26.82 -8.64
C TYR A 129 12.21 -27.67 -9.92
N LEU A 130 12.09 -27.03 -11.08
CA LEU A 130 12.17 -27.71 -12.39
C LEU A 130 13.50 -27.43 -13.11
N GLN A 131 14.19 -26.35 -12.73
CA GLN A 131 15.51 -25.98 -13.20
C GLN A 131 16.38 -25.53 -12.02
N GLU A 132 17.68 -25.35 -12.24
CA GLU A 132 18.61 -24.89 -11.22
C GLU A 132 18.34 -23.40 -10.87
N PRO A 133 18.03 -23.07 -9.60
CA PRO A 133 17.80 -21.69 -9.19
C PRO A 133 19.10 -20.88 -9.15
N ASP A 134 19.00 -19.59 -9.46
CA ASP A 134 20.13 -18.67 -9.28
C ASP A 134 20.41 -18.44 -7.80
N VAL A 135 21.69 -18.21 -7.47
CA VAL A 135 22.14 -17.94 -6.10
C VAL A 135 22.68 -16.51 -6.04
N PHE A 136 21.97 -15.65 -5.33
CA PHE A 136 22.33 -14.25 -5.13
C PHE A 136 23.02 -14.08 -3.78
N ILE A 137 24.27 -13.63 -3.82
CA ILE A 137 25.05 -13.33 -2.62
C ILE A 137 25.09 -11.81 -2.46
N SER A 138 24.71 -11.32 -1.29
CA SER A 138 24.74 -9.89 -1.01
C SER A 138 26.16 -9.34 -1.16
N MET A 139 26.29 -8.09 -1.60
CA MET A 139 27.58 -7.44 -1.69
C MET A 139 28.22 -7.31 -0.29
N PRO A 140 29.56 -7.32 -0.17
CA PRO A 140 30.22 -7.02 1.09
C PRO A 140 29.80 -5.63 1.57
N SER A 141 29.33 -5.54 2.81
CA SER A 141 28.98 -4.27 3.45
C SER A 141 30.20 -3.35 3.45
N GLU A 142 30.04 -2.07 3.07
CA GLU A 142 31.09 -1.05 3.11
C GLU A 142 31.68 -0.95 4.53
N GLY A 143 32.70 -1.75 4.82
CA GLY A 143 33.58 -1.49 5.94
C GLY A 143 34.29 -0.17 5.65
N ASN A 144 34.39 0.71 6.65
CA ASN A 144 35.16 1.97 6.63
C ASN A 144 36.68 1.78 6.36
N GLN A 145 37.10 0.65 5.77
CA GLN A 145 38.48 0.30 5.48
C GLN A 145 38.75 0.60 4.00
N SER A 146 39.10 1.86 3.72
CA SER A 146 39.50 2.36 2.39
C SER A 146 40.71 1.66 1.75
N TRP A 147 41.28 0.66 2.42
CA TRP A 147 42.48 -0.09 2.02
C TRP A 147 42.17 -1.52 1.55
N LEU A 148 40.92 -1.97 1.66
CA LEU A 148 40.51 -3.33 1.30
C LEU A 148 39.71 -3.29 -0.02
N ASN A 149 40.17 -4.00 -1.04
CA ASN A 149 39.39 -4.20 -2.26
C ASN A 149 38.27 -5.20 -1.97
N ASN A 150 37.03 -4.73 -2.04
CA ASN A 150 35.85 -5.57 -1.93
C ASN A 150 35.61 -6.28 -3.27
N GLU A 151 35.43 -7.60 -3.22
CA GLU A 151 35.13 -8.43 -4.39
C GLU A 151 33.81 -9.17 -4.15
N PRO A 152 32.87 -9.16 -5.11
CA PRO A 152 31.63 -9.93 -4.99
C PRO A 152 31.92 -11.44 -5.10
N ALA A 153 31.08 -12.25 -4.45
CA ALA A 153 31.10 -13.69 -4.60
C ALA A 153 30.00 -14.18 -5.56
N TYR A 154 30.29 -15.25 -6.29
CA TYR A 154 29.32 -15.96 -7.13
C TYR A 154 29.22 -17.43 -6.72
N ALA A 155 28.04 -18.02 -6.88
CA ALA A 155 27.80 -19.42 -6.61
C ALA A 155 26.76 -20.00 -7.58
N THR A 156 26.84 -21.31 -7.80
CA THR A 156 25.86 -22.08 -8.58
C THR A 156 25.18 -23.10 -7.68
N SER A 157 23.97 -23.53 -8.07
CA SER A 157 23.22 -24.56 -7.36
C SER A 157 23.11 -25.83 -8.21
N THR A 158 22.87 -26.97 -7.57
CA THR A 158 22.54 -28.22 -8.25
C THR A 158 21.26 -28.79 -7.67
N ILE A 159 20.35 -29.23 -8.54
CA ILE A 159 19.08 -29.84 -8.13
C ILE A 159 19.08 -31.35 -8.36
N ASN A 160 18.35 -32.07 -7.50
CA ASN A 160 18.00 -33.48 -7.71
C ASN A 160 16.54 -33.68 -7.32
N THR A 161 15.75 -34.31 -8.19
CA THR A 161 14.31 -34.58 -7.95
C THR A 161 13.52 -33.35 -7.46
N GLY A 162 13.86 -32.16 -7.99
CA GLY A 162 13.21 -30.89 -7.67
C GLY A 162 13.55 -30.26 -6.32
N SER A 163 14.63 -30.72 -5.66
CA SER A 163 15.21 -30.09 -4.47
C SER A 163 16.66 -29.69 -4.73
N VAL A 164 17.10 -28.55 -4.22
CA VAL A 164 18.52 -28.15 -4.25
C VAL A 164 19.30 -29.08 -3.34
N THR A 165 20.38 -29.67 -3.84
CA THR A 165 21.22 -30.62 -3.09
C THR A 165 22.59 -30.06 -2.72
N SER A 166 23.11 -29.10 -3.50
CA SER A 166 24.36 -28.42 -3.18
C SER A 166 24.41 -27.01 -3.77
N ILE A 167 25.24 -26.17 -3.16
CA ILE A 167 25.59 -24.84 -3.63
C ILE A 167 27.11 -24.75 -3.65
N VAL A 168 27.67 -24.44 -4.81
CA VAL A 168 29.11 -24.44 -5.05
C VAL A 168 29.54 -23.01 -5.35
N ILE A 169 30.50 -22.50 -4.58
CA ILE A 169 31.11 -21.18 -4.80
C ILE A 169 32.00 -21.25 -6.04
N ASP A 170 31.98 -20.21 -6.86
CA ASP A 170 32.93 -20.07 -7.97
C ASP A 170 34.36 -19.96 -7.43
N ALA A 171 35.22 -20.89 -7.86
CA ALA A 171 36.62 -20.98 -7.43
C ALA A 171 37.44 -19.70 -7.69
N ASN A 172 37.04 -18.89 -8.68
CA ASN A 172 37.71 -17.63 -9.02
C ASN A 172 37.07 -16.42 -8.33
N HIS A 173 35.89 -16.58 -7.73
CA HIS A 173 35.08 -15.49 -7.19
C HIS A 173 34.42 -15.88 -5.86
N SER A 174 35.23 -16.22 -4.85
CA SER A 174 34.76 -16.43 -3.46
C SER A 174 34.45 -15.14 -2.70
N GLY A 175 34.71 -14.00 -3.34
CA GLY A 175 34.54 -12.65 -2.81
C GLY A 175 35.48 -12.30 -1.66
N LYS A 176 35.59 -11.00 -1.35
CA LYS A 176 36.48 -10.44 -0.33
C LYS A 176 35.85 -9.24 0.36
N GLY A 177 36.17 -9.06 1.64
CA GLY A 177 35.75 -7.89 2.43
C GLY A 177 34.44 -8.06 3.16
N TYR A 178 33.99 -9.30 3.38
CA TYR A 178 32.81 -9.60 4.17
C TYR A 178 33.14 -9.53 5.68
N GLN A 179 32.68 -8.49 6.37
CA GLN A 179 32.86 -8.38 7.82
C GLN A 179 31.96 -9.33 8.60
N PHE A 180 30.80 -9.64 8.04
CA PHE A 180 29.83 -10.61 8.56
C PHE A 180 29.41 -11.54 7.42
N PRO A 181 28.99 -12.78 7.73
CA PRO A 181 28.48 -13.69 6.71
C PRO A 181 27.38 -13.02 5.86
N PRO A 182 27.53 -12.95 4.52
CA PRO A 182 26.55 -12.30 3.67
C PRO A 182 25.24 -13.07 3.62
N ASN A 183 24.15 -12.36 3.36
CA ASN A 183 22.88 -13.00 3.05
C ASN A 183 22.96 -13.71 1.69
N VAL A 184 22.56 -14.99 1.67
CA VAL A 184 22.50 -15.84 0.48
C VAL A 184 21.03 -16.07 0.14
N GLU A 185 20.57 -15.46 -0.94
CA GLU A 185 19.21 -15.63 -1.45
C GLU A 185 19.22 -16.58 -2.65
N ILE A 186 18.44 -17.66 -2.56
CA ILE A 186 18.26 -18.61 -3.67
C ILE A 186 16.96 -18.25 -4.38
N GLU A 187 17.00 -18.18 -5.71
CA GLU A 187 15.82 -17.95 -6.54
C GLU A 187 14.72 -18.97 -6.23
N GLY A 188 13.47 -18.54 -6.31
CA GLY A 188 12.31 -19.38 -6.06
C GLY A 188 11.36 -18.82 -5.03
N GLY A 189 10.28 -19.55 -4.80
CA GLY A 189 9.26 -19.21 -3.81
C GLY A 189 7.86 -19.13 -4.39
N ILE A 190 6.91 -18.81 -3.51
CA ILE A 190 5.50 -18.66 -3.86
C ILE A 190 5.26 -17.21 -4.25
N HIS A 191 4.70 -16.99 -5.44
CA HIS A 191 4.49 -15.66 -5.99
C HIS A 191 3.03 -15.40 -6.35
N PHE A 192 2.70 -14.12 -6.45
CA PHE A 192 1.42 -13.60 -6.88
C PHE A 192 1.59 -12.72 -8.10
N LEU A 193 0.70 -12.89 -9.09
CA LEU A 193 0.55 -11.98 -10.22
C LEU A 193 -0.49 -10.91 -9.86
N LYS A 194 -0.17 -9.64 -10.06
CA LYS A 194 -1.01 -8.50 -9.75
C LYS A 194 -1.19 -7.60 -10.98
N CYS A 195 -2.41 -7.15 -11.24
CA CYS A 195 -2.69 -6.16 -12.28
C CYS A 195 -2.27 -4.76 -11.81
N VAL A 196 -1.50 -4.02 -12.60
CA VAL A 196 -1.04 -2.65 -12.30
C VAL A 196 -1.32 -1.68 -13.45
N GLU A 197 -2.28 -2.02 -14.29
CA GLU A 197 -2.74 -1.15 -15.36
C GLU A 197 -3.48 0.04 -14.77
N LYS A 198 -2.98 1.26 -15.05
CA LYS A 198 -3.53 2.49 -14.49
C LYS A 198 -4.95 2.72 -15.01
N ASN A 199 -5.82 3.23 -14.14
CA ASN A 199 -7.22 3.55 -14.46
C ASN A 199 -8.05 2.31 -14.88
N ASN A 200 -7.58 1.10 -14.57
CA ASN A 200 -8.34 -0.13 -14.77
C ASN A 200 -9.17 -0.43 -13.52
N GLN A 201 -10.41 -0.90 -13.68
CA GLN A 201 -11.24 -1.34 -12.55
C GLN A 201 -10.64 -2.53 -11.79
N ASN A 202 -9.75 -3.29 -12.43
CA ASN A 202 -9.05 -4.43 -11.86
C ASN A 202 -7.63 -4.08 -11.34
N GLU A 203 -7.26 -2.80 -11.29
CA GLU A 203 -5.96 -2.36 -10.75
C GLU A 203 -5.80 -2.82 -9.30
N GLY A 204 -4.69 -3.48 -9.00
CA GLY A 204 -4.42 -4.07 -7.69
C GLY A 204 -4.94 -5.48 -7.48
N LYS A 205 -5.76 -6.02 -8.39
CA LYS A 205 -6.28 -7.40 -8.29
C LYS A 205 -5.15 -8.40 -8.48
N PHE A 206 -5.08 -9.40 -7.61
CA PHE A 206 -3.98 -10.36 -7.59
C PHE A 206 -4.46 -11.82 -7.55
N PHE A 207 -3.60 -12.72 -8.02
CA PHE A 207 -3.84 -14.16 -8.08
C PHE A 207 -2.55 -14.91 -7.76
N ARG A 208 -2.65 -16.01 -7.01
CA ARG A 208 -1.51 -16.87 -6.72
C ARG A 208 -1.07 -17.61 -7.98
N ILE A 209 0.24 -17.73 -8.18
CA ILE A 209 0.82 -18.54 -9.26
C ILE A 209 0.95 -19.99 -8.75
N ILE A 210 0.43 -20.94 -9.53
CA ILE A 210 0.48 -22.38 -9.24
C ILE A 210 1.62 -23.06 -9.98
N SER A 211 1.94 -22.59 -11.18
CA SER A 211 3.10 -23.05 -11.94
C SER A 211 3.49 -21.99 -12.98
N ASN A 212 4.75 -22.07 -13.44
CA ASN A 212 5.24 -21.23 -14.52
C ASN A 212 6.15 -22.03 -15.47
N THR A 213 6.05 -21.74 -16.76
CA THR A 213 7.03 -22.11 -17.79
C THR A 213 7.89 -20.88 -18.13
N GLY A 214 8.57 -20.89 -19.29
CA GLY A 214 9.38 -19.77 -19.76
C GLY A 214 8.61 -18.47 -19.97
N ASP A 215 7.37 -18.53 -20.48
CA ASP A 215 6.53 -17.35 -20.80
C ASP A 215 5.09 -17.43 -20.30
N THR A 216 4.72 -18.53 -19.64
CA THR A 216 3.32 -18.78 -19.25
C THR A 216 3.23 -18.98 -17.74
N LEU A 217 2.28 -18.29 -17.12
CA LEU A 217 1.90 -18.46 -15.72
C LEU A 217 0.53 -19.13 -15.64
N THR A 218 0.39 -20.17 -14.82
CA THR A 218 -0.91 -20.75 -14.47
C THR A 218 -1.33 -20.25 -13.10
N LEU A 219 -2.52 -19.64 -13.01
CA LEU A 219 -3.00 -18.97 -11.82
C LEU A 219 -4.06 -19.79 -11.06
N GLU A 220 -4.08 -19.61 -9.73
CA GLU A 220 -5.14 -20.12 -8.86
C GLU A 220 -6.41 -19.29 -9.05
N ASN A 221 -7.39 -19.83 -9.77
CA ASN A 221 -8.66 -19.17 -10.06
C ASN A 221 -9.84 -19.94 -9.44
N SER A 222 -9.80 -20.14 -8.13
CA SER A 222 -10.83 -20.88 -7.38
C SER A 222 -12.22 -20.24 -7.47
N LEU A 223 -12.28 -18.93 -7.69
CA LEU A 223 -13.52 -18.15 -7.84
C LEU A 223 -14.04 -18.08 -9.28
N SER A 224 -13.37 -18.74 -10.24
CA SER A 224 -13.80 -18.83 -11.65
C SER A 224 -13.99 -17.48 -12.35
N TYR A 225 -13.13 -16.50 -12.04
CA TYR A 225 -13.12 -15.21 -12.75
C TYR A 225 -12.67 -15.37 -14.20
N ASP A 226 -13.21 -14.55 -15.10
CA ASP A 226 -12.67 -14.42 -16.45
C ASP A 226 -11.36 -13.63 -16.41
N LEU A 227 -10.23 -14.36 -16.43
CA LEU A 227 -8.91 -13.76 -16.40
C LEU A 227 -8.61 -12.88 -17.62
N SER A 228 -9.28 -13.08 -18.77
CA SER A 228 -9.05 -12.27 -19.96
C SER A 228 -9.60 -10.85 -19.82
N SER A 229 -10.64 -10.67 -19.00
CA SER A 229 -11.19 -9.36 -18.62
C SER A 229 -10.34 -8.62 -17.59
N ILE A 230 -9.61 -9.37 -16.75
CA ILE A 230 -8.76 -8.82 -15.68
C ILE A 230 -7.39 -8.45 -16.23
N PHE A 231 -6.79 -9.36 -16.98
CA PHE A 231 -5.47 -9.24 -17.59
C PHE A 231 -5.63 -9.09 -19.10
N SER A 232 -6.21 -7.98 -19.53
CA SER A 232 -6.40 -7.69 -20.95
C SER A 232 -5.08 -7.64 -21.71
N ILE A 233 -5.12 -7.86 -23.02
CA ILE A 233 -3.92 -7.77 -23.87
C ILE A 233 -3.26 -6.40 -23.68
N ASN A 234 -1.94 -6.41 -23.53
CA ASN A 234 -1.06 -5.27 -23.23
C ASN A 234 -1.21 -4.65 -21.83
N SER A 235 -2.08 -5.20 -20.97
CA SER A 235 -2.17 -4.73 -19.58
C SER A 235 -0.85 -4.96 -18.85
N MET A 236 -0.44 -3.95 -18.07
CA MET A 236 0.72 -4.02 -17.22
C MET A 236 0.44 -4.86 -15.97
N VAL A 237 1.36 -5.78 -15.66
CA VAL A 237 1.29 -6.64 -14.48
C VAL A 237 2.62 -6.68 -13.73
N GLU A 238 2.54 -7.08 -12.47
CA GLU A 238 3.68 -7.29 -11.58
C GLU A 238 3.63 -8.66 -10.92
N ILE A 239 4.80 -9.25 -10.69
CA ILE A 239 4.94 -10.47 -9.90
C ILE A 239 5.67 -10.15 -8.61
N THR A 240 5.08 -10.56 -7.48
CA THR A 240 5.63 -10.32 -6.13
C THR A 240 5.68 -11.60 -5.31
N GLU A 241 6.73 -11.76 -4.51
CA GLU A 241 6.87 -12.89 -3.58
C GLU A 241 5.88 -12.77 -2.40
N SER A 242 5.38 -13.91 -1.93
CA SER A 242 4.48 -14.02 -0.79
C SER A 242 5.22 -14.14 0.54
N TRP A 243 4.51 -13.83 1.62
CA TRP A 243 4.95 -14.15 2.98
C TRP A 243 4.56 -15.58 3.36
N THR A 244 5.45 -16.21 4.12
CA THR A 244 5.20 -17.45 4.84
C THR A 244 5.53 -17.24 6.31
N LEU A 245 5.03 -18.08 7.22
CA LEU A 245 5.40 -17.99 8.64
C LEU A 245 6.92 -17.94 8.84
N GLY A 246 7.65 -18.82 8.15
CA GLY A 246 9.11 -18.89 8.25
C GLY A 246 9.82 -17.69 7.63
N SER A 247 9.34 -17.16 6.50
CA SER A 247 9.98 -15.99 5.89
C SER A 247 9.67 -14.68 6.62
N LEU A 248 8.52 -14.57 7.28
CA LEU A 248 8.11 -13.37 8.01
C LEU A 248 8.72 -13.30 9.41
N PHE A 249 8.66 -14.40 10.17
CA PHE A 249 9.07 -14.44 11.57
C PHE A 249 10.42 -15.12 11.80
N GLY A 250 10.99 -15.71 10.75
CA GLY A 250 12.20 -16.51 10.82
C GLY A 250 11.94 -18.01 10.86
N TYR A 251 12.92 -18.76 10.38
CA TYR A 251 12.87 -20.22 10.34
C TYR A 251 13.64 -20.90 11.47
N SER A 252 14.73 -20.28 11.95
CA SER A 252 15.60 -20.84 12.99
C SER A 252 16.05 -19.78 13.98
N ASN A 253 16.20 -18.53 13.52
CA ASN A 253 16.30 -17.38 14.38
C ASN A 253 14.96 -16.64 14.30
N ILE A 254 14.16 -16.70 15.35
CA ILE A 254 12.81 -16.15 15.37
C ILE A 254 12.70 -14.93 16.28
N SER A 255 11.79 -14.02 15.95
CA SER A 255 11.53 -12.83 16.79
C SER A 255 10.59 -13.11 17.96
N LEU A 256 9.82 -14.19 17.91
CA LEU A 256 8.81 -14.55 18.93
C LEU A 256 9.38 -15.46 20.01
N LYS A 257 8.68 -15.61 21.14
CA LYS A 257 9.09 -16.61 22.14
C LYS A 257 8.80 -18.02 21.65
N GLU A 258 9.86 -18.83 21.58
CA GLU A 258 9.80 -20.27 21.30
C GLU A 258 9.49 -21.13 22.54
N GLY A 259 9.14 -22.38 22.26
CA GLY A 259 8.96 -23.45 23.24
C GLY A 259 7.76 -24.32 22.87
N ASN A 260 7.26 -25.12 23.81
CA ASN A 260 6.06 -25.91 23.55
C ASN A 260 4.79 -25.03 23.51
N SER A 261 3.68 -25.64 23.09
CA SER A 261 2.36 -25.00 23.02
C SER A 261 1.92 -24.31 24.32
N SER A 262 2.38 -24.76 25.49
CA SER A 262 2.00 -24.11 26.76
C SER A 262 2.72 -22.79 27.00
N VAL A 263 3.92 -22.58 26.43
CA VAL A 263 4.80 -21.44 26.79
C VAL A 263 5.13 -20.48 25.66
N ALA A 264 5.04 -20.95 24.41
CA ALA A 264 5.37 -20.18 23.23
C ALA A 264 4.32 -19.10 22.94
N ASP A 265 4.73 -18.07 22.19
CA ASP A 265 3.80 -17.11 21.61
C ASP A 265 3.10 -17.73 20.41
N TYR A 266 1.87 -17.28 20.13
CA TYR A 266 1.03 -17.87 19.09
C TYR A 266 0.75 -16.89 17.95
N VAL A 267 0.76 -17.41 16.73
CA VAL A 267 0.25 -16.76 15.52
C VAL A 267 -1.03 -17.46 15.11
N TYR A 268 -2.15 -16.74 15.07
CA TYR A 268 -3.43 -17.25 14.62
C TYR A 268 -3.70 -16.81 13.19
N LEU A 269 -3.86 -17.79 12.30
CA LEU A 269 -4.31 -17.58 10.93
C LEU A 269 -5.75 -18.06 10.79
N MET A 270 -6.50 -17.42 9.89
CA MET A 270 -7.85 -17.89 9.56
C MET A 270 -7.77 -19.27 8.88
N LYS A 271 -8.66 -20.19 9.25
CA LYS A 271 -8.73 -21.51 8.62
C LYS A 271 -9.24 -21.39 7.18
N PRO A 272 -8.91 -22.35 6.29
CA PRO A 272 -9.57 -22.45 5.00
C PRO A 272 -11.10 -22.53 5.13
N ILE A 273 -11.83 -21.94 4.18
CA ILE A 273 -13.30 -21.85 4.18
C ILE A 273 -14.00 -23.20 4.40
N SER A 274 -13.39 -24.30 3.94
CA SER A 274 -13.88 -25.67 4.10
C SER A 274 -13.89 -26.17 5.55
N GLU A 275 -13.02 -25.62 6.41
CA GLU A 275 -12.88 -26.01 7.82
C GLU A 275 -13.55 -25.03 8.79
N GLN A 276 -14.02 -23.89 8.29
CA GLN A 276 -14.70 -22.89 9.11
C GLN A 276 -16.11 -23.33 9.47
N ASN A 277 -16.65 -22.76 10.55
CA ASN A 277 -18.03 -22.91 11.00
C ASN A 277 -18.71 -21.59 11.38
N GLY A 278 -18.04 -20.44 11.21
CA GLY A 278 -18.56 -19.11 11.50
C GLY A 278 -18.37 -18.66 12.95
N THR A 279 -17.57 -19.39 13.75
CA THR A 279 -17.40 -19.12 15.19
C THR A 279 -16.00 -18.61 15.52
N ASN A 280 -15.74 -18.36 16.80
CA ASN A 280 -14.40 -18.04 17.32
C ASN A 280 -13.38 -19.18 17.17
N TYR A 281 -13.80 -20.38 16.76
CA TYR A 281 -12.90 -21.50 16.48
C TYR A 281 -12.40 -21.56 15.03
N ASP A 282 -12.72 -20.56 14.21
CA ASP A 282 -12.28 -20.49 12.80
C ASP A 282 -10.80 -20.14 12.62
N TYR A 283 -10.04 -20.01 13.72
CA TYR A 283 -8.61 -19.77 13.68
C TYR A 283 -7.81 -21.05 13.90
N ARG A 284 -6.66 -21.12 13.25
CA ARG A 284 -5.61 -22.11 13.51
C ARG A 284 -4.42 -21.40 14.14
N SER A 285 -4.01 -21.86 15.32
CA SER A 285 -2.82 -21.35 16.01
C SER A 285 -1.57 -22.11 15.62
N TYR A 286 -0.50 -21.34 15.47
CA TYR A 286 0.84 -21.79 15.17
C TYR A 286 1.82 -21.25 16.22
N PHE A 287 2.85 -22.03 16.51
CA PHE A 287 3.93 -21.66 17.41
C PHE A 287 5.26 -22.24 16.91
N HIS A 288 6.37 -21.73 17.42
CA HIS A 288 7.69 -22.27 17.10
C HIS A 288 8.23 -23.08 18.27
N ASP A 289 8.59 -24.35 18.03
CA ASP A 289 9.04 -25.27 19.09
C ASP A 289 10.53 -25.16 19.45
N GLY A 290 11.25 -24.26 18.77
CA GLY A 290 12.70 -24.08 18.84
C GLY A 290 13.45 -24.73 17.67
N ILE A 291 12.76 -25.53 16.85
CA ILE A 291 13.33 -26.18 15.66
C ILE A 291 12.51 -25.84 14.42
N THR A 292 11.19 -25.93 14.50
CA THR A 292 10.26 -25.71 13.38
C THR A 292 8.97 -25.03 13.83
N TRP A 293 8.25 -24.47 12.87
CA TRP A 293 6.88 -24.02 13.09
C TRP A 293 5.95 -25.23 13.21
N LYS A 294 5.07 -25.23 14.21
CA LYS A 294 4.09 -26.30 14.49
C LYS A 294 2.68 -25.73 14.57
N ASP A 295 1.70 -26.55 14.22
CA ASP A 295 0.31 -26.28 14.55
C ASP A 295 -0.03 -26.77 15.96
N THR A 296 -1.05 -26.19 16.59
CA THR A 296 -1.50 -26.61 17.93
C THR A 296 -2.44 -27.83 17.92
N ASN A 297 -2.84 -28.33 16.75
CA ASN A 297 -3.70 -29.51 16.62
C ASN A 297 -2.91 -30.82 16.71
N GLY A 298 -1.62 -30.76 16.99
CA GLY A 298 -0.76 -31.93 17.20
C GLY A 298 -0.11 -32.45 15.92
N SER A 299 -0.11 -31.67 14.84
CA SER A 299 0.66 -32.04 13.65
C SER A 299 2.16 -31.99 13.93
N VAL A 300 2.89 -33.01 13.47
CA VAL A 300 4.36 -33.03 13.51
C VAL A 300 5.00 -32.36 12.30
N THR A 301 4.20 -31.98 11.29
CA THR A 301 4.69 -31.33 10.06
C THR A 301 5.21 -29.94 10.34
N ASP A 302 6.29 -29.56 9.68
CA ASP A 302 6.77 -28.18 9.69
C ASP A 302 5.75 -27.27 8.99
N ALA A 303 5.27 -26.25 9.71
CA ALA A 303 4.31 -25.27 9.24
C ALA A 303 4.98 -24.01 8.67
N SER A 304 6.32 -23.98 8.53
CA SER A 304 7.08 -22.80 8.07
C SER A 304 6.62 -22.28 6.72
N GLN A 305 6.08 -23.16 5.86
CA GLN A 305 5.58 -22.83 4.53
C GLN A 305 4.10 -22.43 4.48
N THR A 306 3.46 -22.25 5.64
CA THR A 306 2.10 -21.71 5.70
C THR A 306 2.11 -20.29 5.13
N ILE A 307 1.36 -20.09 4.04
CA ILE A 307 1.27 -18.85 3.27
C ILE A 307 0.42 -17.84 4.06
N ILE A 308 0.80 -16.56 3.96
CA ILE A 308 -0.02 -15.42 4.39
C ILE A 308 -0.37 -14.65 3.12
N TYR A 309 -1.65 -14.62 2.75
CA TYR A 309 -2.06 -13.97 1.51
C TYR A 309 -1.94 -12.44 1.61
N PRO A 310 -1.75 -11.71 0.49
CA PRO A 310 -1.61 -10.25 0.49
C PRO A 310 -2.80 -9.47 1.06
N ASP A 311 -3.99 -10.05 1.08
CA ASP A 311 -5.23 -9.48 1.65
C ASP A 311 -5.53 -9.98 3.07
N GLU A 312 -4.70 -10.85 3.63
CA GLU A 312 -4.89 -11.42 4.94
C GLU A 312 -4.08 -10.68 6.01
N SER A 313 -4.67 -10.60 7.21
CA SER A 313 -3.96 -10.30 8.43
C SER A 313 -4.02 -11.49 9.38
N PHE A 314 -3.23 -11.44 10.45
CA PHE A 314 -3.18 -12.49 11.46
C PHE A 314 -3.25 -11.90 12.85
N ILE A 315 -3.68 -12.70 13.82
CA ILE A 315 -3.68 -12.30 15.24
C ILE A 315 -2.41 -12.85 15.87
N LEU A 316 -1.60 -11.96 16.42
CA LEU A 316 -0.44 -12.31 17.23
C LEU A 316 -0.82 -12.28 18.71
N ALA A 317 -0.55 -13.36 19.42
CA ALA A 317 -0.76 -13.46 20.86
C ALA A 317 0.57 -13.56 21.59
N ARG A 318 0.98 -12.46 22.21
CA ARG A 318 2.11 -12.44 23.13
C ARG A 318 1.69 -13.14 24.41
N ARG A 319 2.43 -14.15 24.81
CA ARG A 319 2.17 -15.02 25.98
C ARG A 319 3.35 -14.99 26.95
N SER A 320 4.18 -13.96 26.86
CA SER A 320 5.42 -13.87 27.61
C SER A 320 5.89 -12.45 27.91
N SER A 321 6.85 -12.36 28.82
CA SER A 321 7.50 -11.13 29.28
C SER A 321 8.99 -11.16 28.92
N PRO A 322 9.63 -10.03 28.58
CA PRO A 322 9.10 -8.65 28.54
C PRO A 322 8.21 -8.37 27.31
N SER A 323 7.77 -7.13 27.15
CA SER A 323 7.15 -6.66 25.91
C SER A 323 8.10 -6.86 24.72
N LEU A 324 7.56 -7.13 23.55
CA LEU A 324 8.31 -7.30 22.32
C LEU A 324 7.98 -6.15 21.36
N ASP A 325 9.00 -5.49 20.84
CA ASP A 325 8.85 -4.59 19.70
C ASP A 325 9.15 -5.38 18.42
N LEU A 326 8.12 -5.59 17.60
CA LEU A 326 8.23 -6.33 16.36
C LEU A 326 8.34 -5.35 15.20
N GLU A 327 9.49 -5.35 14.52
CA GLU A 327 9.69 -4.59 13.30
C GLU A 327 9.35 -5.46 12.08
N LEU A 328 8.41 -4.98 11.27
CA LEU A 328 7.98 -5.62 10.04
C LEU A 328 8.31 -4.71 8.86
N SER A 329 9.10 -5.22 7.91
CA SER A 329 9.38 -4.53 6.66
C SER A 329 8.45 -5.00 5.56
N GLY A 330 7.84 -4.08 4.83
CA GLY A 330 6.98 -4.41 3.70
C GLY A 330 6.89 -3.25 2.70
N VAL A 331 6.29 -3.53 1.55
CA VAL A 331 5.95 -2.48 0.59
C VAL A 331 4.56 -1.95 0.86
N ALA A 332 4.45 -0.63 1.00
CA ALA A 332 3.16 0.02 1.15
C ALA A 332 2.41 0.03 -0.19
N GLY A 333 1.15 -0.43 -0.18
CA GLY A 333 0.28 -0.35 -1.34
C GLY A 333 0.04 1.10 -1.76
N THR A 334 0.58 1.50 -2.92
CA THR A 334 0.36 2.83 -3.53
C THR A 334 -0.79 2.85 -4.53
N LEU A 335 -1.31 1.68 -4.89
CA LEU A 335 -2.44 1.49 -5.80
C LEU A 335 -3.66 1.03 -5.00
N ASP A 336 -4.80 0.91 -5.67
CA ASP A 336 -5.94 0.18 -5.15
C ASP A 336 -5.58 -1.29 -4.89
N SER A 337 -6.43 -1.98 -4.12
CA SER A 337 -6.23 -3.37 -3.79
C SER A 337 -7.56 -4.13 -3.87
N PHE A 338 -7.50 -5.43 -3.64
CA PHE A 338 -8.66 -6.29 -3.56
C PHE A 338 -8.56 -7.17 -2.33
N VAL A 339 -9.71 -7.44 -1.73
CA VAL A 339 -9.79 -8.37 -0.60
C VAL A 339 -10.90 -9.36 -0.85
N GLN A 340 -10.66 -10.61 -0.46
CA GLN A 340 -11.66 -11.64 -0.51
C GLN A 340 -12.67 -11.50 0.62
N ILE A 341 -13.96 -11.45 0.28
CA ILE A 341 -15.04 -11.65 1.22
C ILE A 341 -15.44 -13.14 1.28
N PRO A 342 -15.77 -13.65 2.47
CA PRO A 342 -16.11 -15.05 2.64
C PRO A 342 -17.58 -15.32 2.25
N PRO A 343 -17.98 -16.57 1.97
CA PRO A 343 -19.38 -16.92 1.75
C PRO A 343 -20.20 -16.82 3.04
N VAL A 344 -21.53 -16.97 2.95
CA VAL A 344 -22.43 -16.87 4.11
C VAL A 344 -22.02 -17.77 5.29
N GLY A 345 -22.09 -17.22 6.51
CA GLY A 345 -21.78 -17.93 7.75
C GLY A 345 -20.29 -18.23 7.94
N ARG A 346 -19.41 -17.59 7.17
CA ARG A 346 -17.95 -17.72 7.24
C ARG A 346 -17.29 -16.39 7.60
N ARG A 347 -16.01 -16.46 7.97
CA ARG A 347 -15.24 -15.32 8.46
C ARG A 347 -13.95 -15.15 7.67
N MET A 348 -13.48 -13.91 7.58
CA MET A 348 -12.21 -13.57 6.94
C MET A 348 -11.49 -12.51 7.76
N LEU A 349 -10.19 -12.70 7.98
CA LEU A 349 -9.35 -11.72 8.67
C LEU A 349 -8.61 -10.88 7.64
N MET A 350 -9.28 -9.81 7.20
CA MET A 350 -8.82 -8.88 6.17
C MET A 350 -7.70 -7.97 6.72
N ASN A 351 -6.73 -7.61 5.90
CA ASN A 351 -5.78 -6.56 6.25
C ASN A 351 -6.25 -5.14 5.92
N ASN A 352 -5.56 -4.15 6.49
CA ASN A 352 -5.42 -2.86 5.84
C ASN A 352 -4.26 -2.95 4.83
N PRO A 353 -4.52 -3.00 3.50
CA PRO A 353 -3.49 -3.18 2.49
C PRO A 353 -2.61 -1.93 2.29
N PHE A 354 -2.96 -0.81 2.93
CA PHE A 354 -2.27 0.46 2.76
C PHE A 354 -1.29 0.73 3.89
N GLY A 355 -0.16 1.39 3.55
CA GLY A 355 0.83 1.85 4.53
C GLY A 355 0.40 3.07 5.33
N VAL A 356 -0.89 3.42 5.33
CA VAL A 356 -1.48 4.54 6.05
C VAL A 356 -2.76 4.10 6.74
N ASP A 357 -3.17 4.86 7.74
CA ASP A 357 -4.47 4.66 8.40
C ASP A 357 -5.58 4.76 7.36
N ALA A 358 -6.39 3.71 7.27
CA ALA A 358 -7.53 3.63 6.39
C ALA A 358 -8.81 3.76 7.21
N MET A 359 -9.85 4.29 6.58
CA MET A 359 -11.16 4.35 7.21
C MET A 359 -11.99 3.15 6.76
N LEU A 360 -12.98 2.74 7.55
CA LEU A 360 -13.81 1.59 7.23
C LEU A 360 -14.54 1.77 5.90
N SER A 361 -14.99 2.99 5.59
CA SER A 361 -15.59 3.33 4.29
C SER A 361 -14.61 3.31 3.09
N ASP A 362 -13.30 3.27 3.32
CA ASP A 362 -12.32 3.02 2.25
C ASP A 362 -12.11 1.53 2.03
N LEU A 363 -12.14 0.77 3.12
CA LEU A 363 -11.93 -0.67 3.12
C LEU A 363 -13.15 -1.41 2.53
N ILE A 364 -14.35 -0.94 2.85
CA ILE A 364 -15.62 -1.40 2.26
C ILE A 364 -16.32 -0.18 1.63
N PRO A 365 -15.96 0.21 0.40
CA PRO A 365 -16.53 1.37 -0.27
C PRO A 365 -17.97 1.14 -0.71
N TYR A 366 -18.71 2.25 -0.90
CA TYR A 366 -20.13 2.24 -1.26
C TYR A 366 -20.45 1.43 -2.53
N ASP A 367 -19.54 1.40 -3.50
CA ASP A 367 -19.70 0.64 -4.75
C ASP A 367 -19.88 -0.88 -4.51
N ASN A 368 -19.35 -1.37 -3.40
CA ASN A 368 -19.45 -2.77 -3.00
C ASN A 368 -20.70 -3.06 -2.17
N LEU A 369 -21.49 -2.06 -1.76
CA LEU A 369 -22.65 -2.25 -0.89
C LEU A 369 -23.89 -2.70 -1.68
N THR A 370 -24.75 -3.48 -1.04
CA THR A 370 -26.05 -3.89 -1.56
C THR A 370 -27.04 -4.22 -0.45
N SER A 371 -28.31 -3.91 -0.66
CA SER A 371 -29.43 -4.43 0.12
C SER A 371 -30.21 -5.52 -0.64
N ASP A 372 -29.79 -5.84 -1.86
CA ASP A 372 -30.41 -6.86 -2.70
C ASP A 372 -29.75 -8.21 -2.46
N SER A 373 -30.50 -9.14 -1.86
CA SER A 373 -30.07 -10.51 -1.60
C SER A 373 -29.73 -11.35 -2.85
N SER A 374 -30.07 -10.86 -4.05
CA SER A 374 -29.67 -11.47 -5.31
C SER A 374 -28.23 -11.13 -5.71
N GLN A 375 -27.67 -10.03 -5.20
CA GLN A 375 -26.31 -9.58 -5.49
C GLN A 375 -25.29 -10.25 -4.56
N THR A 376 -25.12 -11.56 -4.75
CA THR A 376 -24.38 -12.46 -3.84
C THR A 376 -22.91 -12.12 -3.60
N GLN A 377 -22.30 -11.31 -4.47
CA GLN A 377 -20.88 -10.94 -4.45
C GLN A 377 -20.58 -9.58 -3.80
N LYS A 378 -21.61 -8.83 -3.36
CA LYS A 378 -21.51 -7.48 -2.79
C LYS A 378 -21.79 -7.46 -1.29
N TRP A 379 -21.16 -6.55 -0.55
CA TRP A 379 -21.36 -6.35 0.89
C TRP A 379 -22.81 -6.02 1.26
N PHE A 380 -23.44 -6.85 2.09
CA PHE A 380 -24.84 -6.75 2.45
C PHE A 380 -25.06 -5.74 3.58
N VAL A 381 -25.99 -4.82 3.36
CA VAL A 381 -26.32 -3.75 4.29
C VAL A 381 -27.75 -3.92 4.80
N SER A 382 -27.96 -3.54 6.06
CA SER A 382 -29.27 -3.53 6.70
C SER A 382 -29.25 -2.65 7.93
N ALA A 383 -30.38 -1.99 8.22
CA ALA A 383 -30.55 -1.27 9.47
C ALA A 383 -30.39 -2.18 10.70
N ASP A 384 -30.71 -3.46 10.56
CA ASP A 384 -30.55 -4.49 11.58
C ASP A 384 -29.19 -5.17 11.46
N GLN A 385 -28.43 -5.14 12.56
CA GLN A 385 -27.09 -5.72 12.65
C GLN A 385 -27.08 -7.22 12.33
N GLU A 386 -28.09 -7.98 12.77
CA GLU A 386 -28.12 -9.44 12.61
C GLU A 386 -28.29 -9.86 11.14
N ASN A 387 -28.84 -8.97 10.33
CA ASN A 387 -29.03 -9.19 8.91
C ASN A 387 -27.88 -8.62 8.08
N ALA A 388 -27.29 -7.49 8.51
CA ALA A 388 -26.17 -6.86 7.82
C ALA A 388 -24.89 -7.68 7.98
N ASP A 389 -23.98 -7.60 7.01
CA ASP A 389 -22.64 -8.13 7.21
C ASP A 389 -21.89 -7.30 8.26
N ASN A 390 -21.12 -7.98 9.10
CA ASN A 390 -20.46 -7.38 10.24
C ASN A 390 -18.95 -7.26 10.03
N ILE A 391 -18.41 -6.24 10.67
CA ILE A 391 -16.98 -6.00 10.78
C ILE A 391 -16.61 -5.87 12.23
N GLU A 392 -15.57 -6.57 12.67
CA GLU A 392 -15.04 -6.47 14.02
C GLU A 392 -13.61 -5.90 13.97
N ILE A 393 -13.35 -4.88 14.78
CA ILE A 393 -12.01 -4.29 14.93
C ILE A 393 -11.53 -4.60 16.35
N LEU A 394 -10.34 -5.19 16.47
CA LEU A 394 -9.69 -5.47 17.74
C LEU A 394 -8.86 -4.27 18.17
N LYS A 395 -9.21 -3.66 19.31
CA LYS A 395 -8.43 -2.58 19.93
C LYS A 395 -8.22 -2.87 21.40
N ASP A 396 -6.96 -2.89 21.85
CA ASP A 396 -6.57 -3.12 23.24
C ASP A 396 -7.21 -4.39 23.85
N GLY A 397 -7.30 -5.46 23.05
CA GLY A 397 -7.89 -6.74 23.45
C GLY A 397 -9.43 -6.80 23.41
N ILE A 398 -10.10 -5.72 22.99
CA ILE A 398 -11.56 -5.63 22.92
C ILE A 398 -12.00 -5.61 21.45
N TRP A 399 -12.86 -6.56 21.09
CA TRP A 399 -13.53 -6.56 19.79
C TRP A 399 -14.70 -5.57 19.81
N THR A 400 -14.76 -4.72 18.79
CA THR A 400 -15.89 -3.81 18.57
C THR A 400 -16.52 -4.10 17.23
N THR A 401 -17.83 -4.36 17.22
CA THR A 401 -18.59 -4.69 16.02
C THR A 401 -19.19 -3.45 15.36
N TYR A 402 -19.10 -3.42 14.03
CA TYR A 402 -19.64 -2.41 13.13
C TYR A 402 -20.45 -3.07 12.02
N TRP A 403 -21.41 -2.33 11.46
CA TRP A 403 -22.16 -2.72 10.26
C TRP A 403 -22.59 -1.47 9.50
N ASN A 404 -22.99 -1.64 8.24
CA ASN A 404 -23.53 -0.56 7.43
C ASN A 404 -25.05 -0.71 7.29
N ASP A 405 -25.79 0.39 7.47
CA ASP A 405 -27.26 0.40 7.45
C ASP A 405 -27.90 0.66 6.08
N GLY A 406 -27.08 0.86 5.04
CA GLY A 406 -27.51 1.13 3.67
C GLY A 406 -27.61 2.60 3.32
N THR A 407 -27.35 3.51 4.26
CA THR A 407 -27.27 4.95 3.98
C THR A 407 -26.23 5.22 2.88
N ASN A 408 -26.60 6.00 1.86
CA ASN A 408 -25.72 6.43 0.77
C ASN A 408 -25.06 5.28 -0.01
N MET A 409 -25.68 4.09 -0.05
CA MET A 409 -25.17 2.95 -0.86
C MET A 409 -25.29 3.17 -2.39
N ASN A 410 -26.11 4.13 -2.82
CA ASN A 410 -26.39 4.42 -4.24
C ASN A 410 -25.56 5.58 -4.79
N ILE A 411 -24.49 5.99 -4.10
CA ILE A 411 -23.56 7.01 -4.62
C ILE A 411 -23.02 6.53 -5.97
N VAL A 412 -23.02 7.43 -6.94
CA VAL A 412 -22.49 7.18 -8.30
C VAL A 412 -21.14 7.89 -8.45
N GLU A 413 -21.04 9.11 -7.94
CA GLU A 413 -19.80 9.89 -7.92
C GLU A 413 -19.55 10.39 -6.51
N LYS A 414 -18.41 10.03 -5.92
CA LYS A 414 -18.04 10.49 -4.59
C LYS A 414 -17.74 11.99 -4.61
N ALA A 415 -18.37 12.71 -3.68
CA ALA A 415 -18.04 14.10 -3.43
C ALA A 415 -16.64 14.24 -2.81
N TYR A 416 -15.91 15.27 -3.20
CA TYR A 416 -14.62 15.62 -2.61
C TYR A 416 -14.42 17.13 -2.64
N LEU A 417 -13.55 17.63 -1.77
CA LEU A 417 -13.26 19.04 -1.64
C LEU A 417 -11.81 19.25 -1.21
N THR A 418 -11.28 20.44 -1.45
CA THR A 418 -9.96 20.84 -0.98
C THR A 418 -10.09 21.82 0.17
N ALA A 419 -9.12 21.77 1.07
CA ALA A 419 -9.01 22.70 2.17
C ALA A 419 -7.68 23.45 2.11
N ARG A 420 -7.65 24.64 2.67
CA ARG A 420 -6.43 25.40 2.95
C ARG A 420 -6.16 25.40 4.46
N ARG A 421 -5.03 25.97 4.88
CA ARG A 421 -4.73 26.17 6.30
C ARG A 421 -5.89 26.88 7.03
N GLY A 422 -6.10 26.55 8.30
CA GLY A 422 -7.15 27.14 9.12
C GLY A 422 -6.93 28.64 9.33
N THR A 423 -7.98 29.44 9.12
CA THR A 423 -7.96 30.89 9.33
C THR A 423 -8.71 31.35 10.57
N GLY A 424 -9.37 30.42 11.27
CA GLY A 424 -9.99 30.71 12.56
C GLY A 424 -8.98 30.85 13.71
N VAL A 425 -9.52 31.11 14.90
CA VAL A 425 -8.71 31.28 16.11
C VAL A 425 -7.85 30.03 16.35
N ALA A 426 -6.57 30.22 16.66
CA ALA A 426 -5.60 29.13 16.84
C ALA A 426 -5.45 28.18 15.63
N GLY A 427 -5.68 28.67 14.40
CA GLY A 427 -5.57 27.85 13.19
C GLY A 427 -6.71 26.84 13.06
N SER A 428 -7.90 27.18 13.56
CA SER A 428 -9.10 26.36 13.40
C SER A 428 -9.66 26.47 11.97
N ILE A 429 -10.30 25.42 11.48
CA ILE A 429 -10.96 25.39 10.17
C ILE A 429 -12.25 26.19 10.21
N THR A 430 -12.49 26.98 9.17
CA THR A 430 -13.74 27.73 8.96
C THR A 430 -14.37 27.36 7.63
N SER A 431 -15.64 27.75 7.41
CA SER A 431 -16.30 27.56 6.11
C SER A 431 -15.62 28.29 4.95
N GLN A 432 -14.74 29.25 5.24
CA GLN A 432 -13.94 29.97 4.24
C GLN A 432 -12.68 29.21 3.82
N ASP A 433 -12.33 28.14 4.53
CA ASP A 433 -11.09 27.38 4.34
C ASP A 433 -11.31 26.08 3.55
N ILE A 434 -12.51 25.89 3.02
CA ILE A 434 -12.92 24.76 2.18
C ILE A 434 -13.42 25.26 0.82
N SER A 435 -13.18 24.47 -0.22
CA SER A 435 -13.61 24.79 -1.57
C SER A 435 -14.03 23.53 -2.33
N MET A 436 -15.19 23.61 -2.99
CA MET A 436 -15.76 22.56 -3.83
C MET A 436 -16.33 23.22 -5.10
N SER A 437 -15.47 24.01 -5.75
CA SER A 437 -15.82 24.83 -6.89
C SER A 437 -15.02 24.42 -8.12
N SER A 438 -15.56 24.74 -9.29
CA SER A 438 -14.93 24.55 -10.58
C SER A 438 -15.09 25.80 -11.44
N GLY A 439 -14.25 25.92 -12.47
CA GLY A 439 -14.37 27.02 -13.41
C GLY A 439 -13.58 26.80 -14.69
N THR A 440 -13.92 27.59 -15.71
CA THR A 440 -13.25 27.58 -17.01
C THR A 440 -12.04 28.52 -16.98
N ILE A 441 -10.95 28.06 -17.56
CA ILE A 441 -9.73 28.82 -17.80
C ILE A 441 -9.79 29.38 -19.22
N THR A 442 -9.70 30.69 -19.32
CA THR A 442 -9.73 31.42 -20.60
C THR A 442 -8.36 31.96 -21.01
N GLY A 443 -7.35 31.84 -20.15
CA GLY A 443 -5.99 32.24 -20.46
C GLY A 443 -4.98 31.76 -19.43
N MET A 444 -3.74 31.54 -19.88
CA MET A 444 -2.59 31.31 -19.00
C MET A 444 -1.38 32.07 -19.52
N THR A 445 -0.62 32.67 -18.62
CA THR A 445 0.65 33.34 -18.98
C THR A 445 1.78 32.33 -19.10
N ASN A 446 2.77 32.60 -19.95
CA ASN A 446 4.01 31.82 -20.06
C ASN A 446 5.26 32.69 -19.81
N PRO A 447 5.48 33.16 -18.57
CA PRO A 447 6.62 34.02 -18.25
C PRO A 447 7.95 33.24 -18.26
N HIS A 448 9.06 33.96 -18.43
CA HIS A 448 10.41 33.38 -18.43
C HIS A 448 10.85 32.89 -17.04
N SER A 449 10.59 33.66 -15.98
CA SER A 449 11.09 33.38 -14.62
C SER A 449 10.05 33.64 -13.51
N ALA A 450 8.76 33.49 -13.81
CA ALA A 450 7.67 33.66 -12.85
C ALA A 450 6.69 32.49 -12.91
N ASN A 451 5.76 32.46 -11.95
CA ASN A 451 4.68 31.47 -11.91
C ASN A 451 3.69 31.71 -13.06
N ILE A 452 3.03 30.64 -13.51
CA ILE A 452 1.89 30.74 -14.41
C ILE A 452 0.74 31.47 -13.70
N VAL A 453 0.28 32.59 -14.27
CA VAL A 453 -0.98 33.24 -13.92
C VAL A 453 -2.08 32.63 -14.80
N VAL A 454 -3.11 32.12 -14.15
CA VAL A 454 -4.32 31.57 -14.77
C VAL A 454 -5.42 32.62 -14.73
N THR A 455 -6.13 32.81 -15.84
CA THR A 455 -7.28 33.70 -15.97
C THR A 455 -8.57 32.88 -15.95
N SER A 456 -9.44 33.16 -14.98
CA SER A 456 -10.77 32.58 -14.84
C SER A 456 -11.69 33.59 -14.15
N ASN A 457 -12.68 34.11 -14.87
CA ASN A 457 -13.50 35.21 -14.36
C ASN A 457 -14.43 34.77 -13.22
N GLY A 458 -14.47 35.53 -12.12
CA GLY A 458 -15.41 35.32 -11.02
C GLY A 458 -15.21 34.04 -10.21
N HIS A 459 -13.99 33.48 -10.19
CA HIS A 459 -13.71 32.16 -9.62
C HIS A 459 -13.94 32.02 -8.11
N SER A 460 -14.02 33.12 -7.35
CA SER A 460 -14.26 33.16 -5.88
C SER A 460 -13.26 32.40 -4.98
N LEU A 461 -12.23 31.77 -5.57
CA LEU A 461 -11.09 31.17 -4.89
C LEU A 461 -10.37 32.14 -3.94
N LYS A 462 -9.67 31.55 -2.96
CA LYS A 462 -8.80 32.27 -2.02
C LYS A 462 -7.40 31.68 -2.04
N ARG A 463 -6.40 32.49 -1.66
CA ARG A 463 -5.00 32.02 -1.53
C ARG A 463 -4.91 30.78 -0.63
N GLY A 464 -4.08 29.82 -1.05
CA GLY A 464 -3.70 28.62 -0.30
C GLY A 464 -4.52 27.37 -0.61
N PHE A 465 -5.52 27.44 -1.50
CA PHE A 465 -6.19 26.24 -2.01
C PHE A 465 -5.32 25.51 -3.04
N THR A 466 -5.48 24.20 -3.10
CA THR A 466 -4.93 23.40 -4.20
C THR A 466 -5.99 23.27 -5.29
N VAL A 467 -5.63 23.61 -6.52
CA VAL A 467 -6.48 23.40 -7.70
C VAL A 467 -5.94 22.25 -8.53
N PHE A 468 -6.82 21.46 -9.11
CA PHE A 468 -6.49 20.54 -10.19
C PHE A 468 -6.82 21.19 -11.52
N ILE A 469 -5.82 21.31 -12.40
CA ILE A 469 -5.98 21.83 -13.76
C ILE A 469 -5.97 20.68 -14.75
N SER A 470 -6.92 20.70 -15.68
CA SER A 470 -7.04 19.71 -16.73
C SER A 470 -7.40 20.35 -18.07
N GLY A 471 -7.02 19.66 -19.16
CA GLY A 471 -7.31 20.08 -20.52
C GLY A 471 -6.51 21.29 -21.00
N ALA A 472 -5.47 21.72 -20.29
CA ALA A 472 -4.62 22.82 -20.74
C ALA A 472 -3.63 22.36 -21.80
N TYR A 473 -3.67 22.98 -22.97
CA TYR A 473 -2.74 22.72 -24.07
C TYR A 473 -2.25 24.04 -24.67
N GLY A 474 -1.22 23.95 -25.51
CA GLY A 474 -0.69 25.13 -26.19
C GLY A 474 0.56 24.84 -26.99
N TYR A 475 1.09 25.86 -27.65
CA TYR A 475 2.28 25.76 -28.50
C TYR A 475 3.56 25.77 -27.66
N LYS A 476 4.38 24.73 -27.79
CA LYS A 476 5.61 24.55 -27.01
C LYS A 476 6.55 25.74 -27.20
N THR A 477 7.15 26.22 -26.11
CA THR A 477 8.16 27.29 -26.16
C THR A 477 9.52 26.81 -25.66
N ASN A 478 10.58 27.42 -26.18
CA ASN A 478 11.93 27.29 -25.60
C ASN A 478 12.05 28.02 -24.26
N GLN A 479 13.25 27.96 -23.65
CA GLN A 479 13.58 28.67 -22.40
C GLN A 479 14.30 30.01 -22.64
N ALA A 480 14.24 30.56 -23.86
CA ALA A 480 14.87 31.85 -24.16
C ALA A 480 14.13 33.03 -23.47
N ASN A 481 14.74 34.22 -23.51
CA ASN A 481 14.12 35.46 -23.06
C ASN A 481 14.14 36.49 -24.20
N PRO A 482 12.99 36.82 -24.83
CA PRO A 482 11.66 36.25 -24.61
C PRO A 482 11.55 34.80 -25.11
N LYS A 483 10.61 34.05 -24.53
CA LYS A 483 10.29 32.69 -24.99
C LYS A 483 9.77 32.72 -26.42
N ARG A 484 10.19 31.75 -27.24
CA ARG A 484 9.72 31.57 -28.63
C ARG A 484 9.17 30.17 -28.83
N GLU A 485 8.16 30.07 -29.70
CA GLU A 485 7.54 28.79 -30.08
C GLU A 485 8.52 27.93 -30.89
N VAL A 486 8.42 26.61 -30.72
CA VAL A 486 9.32 25.65 -31.37
C VAL A 486 8.55 24.55 -32.11
N ASN A 487 9.22 23.93 -33.09
CA ASN A 487 8.73 22.77 -33.83
C ASN A 487 9.07 21.43 -33.13
N GLU A 488 8.80 20.31 -33.81
CA GLU A 488 9.08 18.94 -33.32
C GLU A 488 10.56 18.70 -33.03
N ASP A 489 11.46 19.29 -33.83
CA ASP A 489 12.91 19.18 -33.69
C ASP A 489 13.49 20.10 -32.60
N GLY A 490 12.69 21.05 -32.09
CA GLY A 490 13.09 22.03 -31.08
C GLY A 490 13.64 23.35 -31.63
N ASP A 491 13.61 23.54 -32.94
CA ASP A 491 13.97 24.79 -33.61
C ASP A 491 12.85 25.82 -33.51
N ILE A 492 13.18 27.11 -33.67
CA ILE A 492 12.19 28.20 -33.61
C ILE A 492 11.19 28.04 -34.76
N ALA A 493 9.90 27.96 -34.43
CA ALA A 493 8.83 27.86 -35.42
C ALA A 493 8.73 29.18 -36.22
N LEU A 494 8.80 29.08 -37.54
CA LEU A 494 8.75 30.24 -38.46
C LEU A 494 7.35 30.47 -39.03
N THR A 495 6.54 29.42 -39.14
CA THR A 495 5.14 29.50 -39.58
C THR A 495 4.17 28.95 -38.52
N SER A 496 2.87 29.12 -38.73
CA SER A 496 1.84 28.56 -37.84
C SER A 496 1.72 27.04 -37.92
N GLU A 497 2.06 26.44 -39.07
CA GLU A 497 1.99 25.00 -39.30
C GLU A 497 3.16 24.26 -38.64
N ASP A 498 4.28 24.95 -38.41
CA ASP A 498 5.48 24.38 -37.78
C ASP A 498 5.40 24.30 -36.25
N ARG A 499 4.32 24.78 -35.63
CA ARG A 499 4.23 24.91 -34.17
C ARG A 499 3.87 23.59 -33.52
N LEU A 500 4.69 23.13 -32.58
CA LEU A 500 4.41 21.91 -31.83
C LEU A 500 3.34 22.14 -30.75
N LEU A 501 2.19 21.48 -30.88
CA LEU A 501 1.13 21.47 -29.88
C LEU A 501 1.44 20.44 -28.78
N ILE A 502 1.43 20.87 -27.52
CA ILE A 502 1.68 19.99 -26.37
C ILE A 502 0.62 20.14 -25.29
N SER A 503 0.47 19.09 -24.47
CA SER A 503 -0.17 19.23 -23.16
C SER A 503 0.67 20.18 -22.30
N SER A 504 0.00 21.20 -21.75
CA SER A 504 0.66 22.17 -20.89
C SER A 504 1.18 21.49 -19.63
N SER A 505 2.33 21.94 -19.18
CA SER A 505 2.86 21.54 -17.88
C SER A 505 1.99 22.02 -16.72
N ALA A 506 1.09 22.98 -16.96
CA ALA A 506 0.12 23.49 -15.98
C ALA A 506 -0.96 22.47 -15.58
N ASN A 507 -1.11 21.36 -16.30
CA ASN A 507 -2.03 20.29 -15.87
C ASN A 507 -1.50 19.59 -14.61
N GLY A 508 -2.40 19.29 -13.68
CA GLY A 508 -2.08 18.67 -12.39
C GLY A 508 -2.49 19.53 -11.19
N PHE A 509 -2.00 19.14 -10.01
CA PHE A 509 -2.34 19.78 -8.73
C PHE A 509 -1.33 20.86 -8.35
N PHE A 510 -1.82 22.07 -8.05
CA PHE A 510 -0.98 23.19 -7.62
C PHE A 510 -1.66 24.01 -6.52
N GLU A 511 -0.89 24.39 -5.50
CA GLU A 511 -1.33 25.42 -4.55
C GLU A 511 -1.39 26.77 -5.25
N ILE A 512 -2.44 27.55 -4.99
CA ILE A 512 -2.63 28.87 -5.61
C ILE A 512 -2.15 30.03 -4.72
N THR A 513 -1.48 30.98 -5.36
CA THR A 513 -1.00 32.23 -4.78
C THR A 513 -1.54 33.44 -5.55
N ASN A 514 -1.31 34.66 -5.04
CA ASN A 514 -1.63 35.94 -5.70
C ASN A 514 -3.03 35.97 -6.37
N VAL A 515 -4.04 35.65 -5.57
CA VAL A 515 -5.43 35.48 -6.05
C VAL A 515 -6.14 36.83 -6.13
N THR A 516 -6.75 37.12 -7.27
CA THR A 516 -7.64 38.27 -7.51
C THR A 516 -9.07 37.78 -7.73
N THR A 517 -9.99 38.62 -8.23
CA THR A 517 -11.34 38.17 -8.61
C THR A 517 -11.37 37.29 -9.85
N ASN A 518 -10.40 37.47 -10.75
CA ASN A 518 -10.39 36.86 -12.09
C ASN A 518 -9.11 36.09 -12.42
N THR A 519 -8.12 36.10 -11.52
CA THR A 519 -6.82 35.47 -11.77
C THR A 519 -6.22 34.85 -10.51
N PHE A 520 -5.41 33.82 -10.68
CA PHE A 520 -4.59 33.23 -9.62
C PHE A 520 -3.28 32.69 -10.18
N GLU A 521 -2.26 32.57 -9.35
CA GLU A 521 -0.95 32.02 -9.72
C GLU A 521 -0.77 30.58 -9.25
N LEU A 522 -0.10 29.76 -10.05
CA LEU A 522 0.29 28.40 -9.68
C LEU A 522 1.66 28.40 -8.99
N SER A 523 1.67 28.09 -7.70
CA SER A 523 2.89 28.15 -6.88
C SER A 523 3.99 27.24 -7.43
N GLY A 524 5.18 27.83 -7.68
CA GLY A 524 6.38 27.11 -8.09
C GLY A 524 6.32 26.57 -9.53
N LYS A 525 5.33 26.97 -10.34
CA LYS A 525 5.12 26.40 -11.66
C LYS A 525 5.44 27.37 -12.79
N ILE A 526 6.41 27.01 -13.62
CA ILE A 526 6.81 27.76 -14.82
C ILE A 526 6.14 27.17 -16.06
N GLY A 527 5.64 28.04 -16.95
CA GLY A 527 5.03 27.65 -18.23
C GLY A 527 6.02 27.05 -19.22
N ASN A 528 5.54 26.13 -20.06
CA ASN A 528 6.32 25.49 -21.13
C ASN A 528 5.67 25.67 -22.51
N CYS A 529 4.50 26.30 -22.58
CA CYS A 529 3.78 26.55 -23.81
C CYS A 529 3.00 27.86 -23.74
N ASN A 530 2.75 28.45 -24.91
CA ASN A 530 1.77 29.51 -25.08
C ASN A 530 0.39 28.87 -25.13
N PHE A 531 -0.42 29.13 -24.12
CA PHE A 531 -1.74 28.53 -23.96
C PHE A 531 -2.67 28.86 -25.13
N ASP A 532 -3.40 27.85 -25.60
CA ASP A 532 -4.38 27.96 -26.67
C ASP A 532 -5.69 27.28 -26.26
N GLY A 533 -6.83 27.90 -26.61
CA GLY A 533 -8.16 27.37 -26.31
C GLY A 533 -8.65 27.60 -24.88
N THR A 534 -9.32 26.59 -24.33
CA THR A 534 -9.93 26.63 -22.98
C THR A 534 -9.54 25.40 -22.17
N ALA A 535 -9.36 25.58 -20.87
CA ALA A 535 -9.09 24.50 -19.92
C ALA A 535 -10.02 24.61 -18.71
N SER A 536 -9.90 23.70 -17.74
CA SER A 536 -10.71 23.73 -16.52
C SER A 536 -9.83 23.69 -15.29
N TRP A 537 -10.32 24.29 -14.20
CA TRP A 537 -9.80 24.07 -12.86
C TRP A 537 -10.93 23.56 -11.97
N ILE A 538 -10.59 22.70 -11.01
CA ILE A 538 -11.50 22.22 -9.97
C ILE A 538 -10.81 22.20 -8.61
N THR A 539 -11.58 22.43 -7.56
CA THR A 539 -11.18 22.30 -6.14
C THR A 539 -11.97 21.23 -5.42
N GLY A 540 -12.95 20.63 -6.09
CA GLY A 540 -13.83 19.60 -5.56
C GLY A 540 -14.95 19.26 -6.54
N SER A 541 -15.68 18.18 -6.24
CA SER A 541 -16.93 17.79 -6.91
C SER A 541 -18.01 17.59 -5.83
N PRO A 542 -19.26 18.04 -6.06
CA PRO A 542 -20.39 17.79 -5.15
C PRO A 542 -20.83 16.32 -5.15
N GLY A 543 -20.30 15.51 -6.07
CA GLY A 543 -20.70 14.11 -6.24
C GLY A 543 -22.16 13.95 -6.68
N SER A 544 -22.61 12.70 -6.75
CA SER A 544 -23.97 12.34 -7.11
C SER A 544 -24.40 11.00 -6.51
N GLY A 545 -25.72 10.80 -6.35
CA GLY A 545 -26.30 9.57 -5.82
C GLY A 545 -26.42 9.53 -4.29
N TYR A 546 -26.22 10.65 -3.60
CA TYR A 546 -26.40 10.74 -2.16
C TYR A 546 -27.88 10.81 -1.78
N ASP A 547 -28.32 9.97 -0.86
CA ASP A 547 -29.68 9.99 -0.29
C ASP A 547 -29.75 10.67 1.08
N ASN A 548 -28.62 10.84 1.76
CA ASN A 548 -28.53 11.43 3.09
C ASN A 548 -27.27 12.28 3.26
N ASN A 549 -27.25 13.13 4.28
CA ASN A 549 -26.08 13.93 4.63
C ASN A 549 -24.86 13.03 4.91
N GLY A 550 -23.69 13.48 4.45
CA GLY A 550 -22.41 12.87 4.75
C GLY A 550 -21.71 13.56 5.93
N TYR A 551 -20.53 13.05 6.27
CA TYR A 551 -19.65 13.61 7.29
C TYR A 551 -18.33 14.06 6.69
N VAL A 552 -17.72 15.07 7.29
CA VAL A 552 -16.42 15.59 6.85
C VAL A 552 -15.44 15.54 7.99
N VAL A 553 -14.23 15.06 7.73
CA VAL A 553 -13.10 15.18 8.66
C VAL A 553 -11.91 15.82 7.97
N PHE A 554 -11.03 16.43 8.77
CA PHE A 554 -9.81 17.08 8.28
C PHE A 554 -8.59 16.42 8.90
N VAL A 555 -7.75 15.83 8.04
CA VAL A 555 -6.55 15.08 8.44
C VAL A 555 -5.29 15.78 7.95
N GLY A 556 -4.25 15.82 8.78
CA GLY A 556 -2.99 16.47 8.46
C GLY A 556 -3.00 17.98 8.68
N GLY A 557 -2.15 18.72 7.96
CA GLY A 557 -2.04 20.18 8.10
C GLY A 557 -1.48 20.69 9.44
N GLY A 558 -0.99 19.79 10.30
CA GLY A 558 -0.50 20.10 11.66
C GLY A 558 -1.58 20.25 12.73
N GLY A 559 -2.86 20.15 12.37
CA GLY A 559 -3.99 20.32 13.29
C GLY A 559 -4.72 19.03 13.62
N GLN A 560 -5.69 19.11 14.54
CA GLN A 560 -6.51 17.99 14.99
C GLN A 560 -7.95 18.42 15.32
N GLY A 561 -8.87 17.45 15.21
CA GLY A 561 -10.23 17.54 15.75
C GLY A 561 -11.23 18.35 14.94
N ALA A 562 -10.93 18.76 13.71
CA ALA A 562 -11.92 19.42 12.85
C ALA A 562 -12.86 18.40 12.19
N GLU A 563 -14.15 18.69 12.26
CA GLU A 563 -15.26 17.87 11.78
C GLU A 563 -16.37 18.73 11.19
N GLY A 564 -17.16 18.16 10.28
CA GLY A 564 -18.32 18.81 9.69
C GLY A 564 -19.35 17.83 9.13
N ILE A 565 -20.45 18.38 8.64
CA ILE A 565 -21.55 17.68 7.99
C ILE A 565 -21.62 18.15 6.54
N ALA A 566 -21.59 17.20 5.60
CA ALA A 566 -21.84 17.46 4.19
C ALA A 566 -23.36 17.43 3.96
N GLN A 567 -23.97 18.60 3.78
CA GLN A 567 -25.40 18.71 3.54
C GLN A 567 -25.73 18.31 2.11
N VAL A 568 -26.62 17.34 1.98
CA VAL A 568 -27.06 16.79 0.71
C VAL A 568 -28.44 17.31 0.36
N SER A 569 -28.62 17.72 -0.89
CA SER A 569 -29.92 18.03 -1.46
C SER A 569 -29.90 17.69 -2.94
N ASN A 570 -30.99 17.10 -3.43
CA ASN A 570 -31.14 16.67 -4.82
C ASN A 570 -30.04 15.70 -5.29
N GLY A 571 -29.60 14.78 -4.42
CA GLY A 571 -28.64 13.75 -4.81
C GLY A 571 -27.17 14.13 -4.71
N SER A 572 -26.83 15.37 -4.32
CA SER A 572 -25.44 15.85 -4.27
C SER A 572 -25.17 16.72 -3.05
N VAL A 573 -23.88 16.82 -2.68
CA VAL A 573 -23.42 17.68 -1.57
C VAL A 573 -23.50 19.14 -2.00
N GLN A 574 -24.27 19.95 -1.28
CA GLN A 574 -24.46 21.37 -1.58
C GLN A 574 -23.64 22.31 -0.70
N SER A 575 -23.39 21.91 0.55
CA SER A 575 -22.59 22.71 1.48
C SER A 575 -21.99 21.85 2.57
N ILE A 576 -20.95 22.38 3.22
CA ILE A 576 -20.36 21.76 4.41
C ILE A 576 -20.59 22.68 5.60
N ILE A 577 -21.21 22.14 6.65
CA ILE A 577 -21.33 22.80 7.95
C ILE A 577 -20.22 22.29 8.86
N ILE A 578 -19.33 23.18 9.29
CA ILE A 578 -18.30 22.84 10.28
C ILE A 578 -18.96 22.76 11.65
N THR A 579 -18.96 21.56 12.25
CA THR A 579 -19.54 21.29 13.57
C THR A 579 -18.50 21.40 14.67
N ASN A 580 -17.26 21.01 14.37
CA ASN A 580 -16.10 21.25 15.22
C ASN A 580 -14.99 21.87 14.36
N PRO A 581 -14.54 23.10 14.64
CA PRO A 581 -13.51 23.73 13.82
C PRO A 581 -12.09 23.19 14.11
N GLY A 582 -11.91 22.39 15.16
CA GLY A 582 -10.60 21.87 15.57
C GLY A 582 -9.59 22.98 15.90
N TYR A 583 -8.30 22.65 15.93
CA TYR A 583 -7.22 23.62 16.17
C TYR A 583 -5.89 23.17 15.55
N GLY A 584 -4.99 24.12 15.32
CA GLY A 584 -3.60 23.84 14.91
C GLY A 584 -3.34 23.59 13.42
N TYR A 585 -4.32 23.80 12.54
CA TYR A 585 -4.17 23.57 11.10
C TYR A 585 -3.35 24.68 10.42
N VAL A 586 -2.03 24.63 10.58
CA VAL A 586 -1.06 25.63 10.06
C VAL A 586 -0.68 25.42 8.59
N ALA A 587 -0.94 24.24 8.04
CA ALA A 587 -0.80 23.89 6.64
C ALA A 587 -2.13 23.33 6.08
N PRO A 588 -2.31 23.26 4.74
CA PRO A 588 -3.52 22.68 4.14
C PRO A 588 -3.76 21.24 4.61
N PRO A 589 -4.90 20.93 5.27
CA PRO A 589 -5.28 19.55 5.57
C PRO A 589 -5.95 18.88 4.38
N LYS A 590 -6.00 17.55 4.42
CA LYS A 590 -6.86 16.75 3.54
C LYS A 590 -8.27 16.73 4.15
N ALA A 591 -9.25 17.28 3.42
CA ALA A 591 -10.66 17.17 3.77
C ALA A 591 -11.26 15.92 3.12
N ILE A 592 -11.94 15.10 3.92
CA ILE A 592 -12.46 13.81 3.47
C ILE A 592 -13.96 13.80 3.74
N ILE A 593 -14.75 13.55 2.69
CA ILE A 593 -16.20 13.35 2.78
C ILE A 593 -16.48 11.85 2.87
N TYR A 594 -17.16 11.46 3.95
CA TYR A 594 -17.68 10.12 4.15
C TYR A 594 -19.17 10.09 3.85
N SER A 595 -19.58 9.01 3.20
CA SER A 595 -20.98 8.70 2.92
C SER A 595 -21.79 8.44 4.19
N GLY A 596 -21.16 8.04 5.30
CA GLY A 596 -21.86 7.61 6.50
C GLY A 596 -22.48 6.21 6.35
N GLY A 597 -23.49 5.92 7.17
CA GLY A 597 -24.19 4.63 7.21
C GLY A 597 -23.55 3.58 8.12
N TRP A 598 -22.32 3.82 8.58
CA TRP A 598 -21.69 2.95 9.56
C TRP A 598 -22.33 3.11 10.94
N ARG A 599 -22.54 1.98 11.60
CA ARG A 599 -23.06 1.87 12.96
C ARG A 599 -22.08 1.08 13.81
N ARG A 600 -22.13 1.32 15.12
CA ARG A 600 -21.32 0.61 16.12
C ARG A 600 -22.22 -0.02 17.16
N LEU A 601 -21.96 -1.28 17.49
CA LEU A 601 -22.70 -1.98 18.52
C LEU A 601 -22.57 -1.26 19.87
N GLY A 602 -23.70 -1.03 20.54
CA GLY A 602 -23.75 -0.31 21.82
C GLY A 602 -23.67 1.22 21.72
N ALA A 603 -23.62 1.82 20.52
CA ALA A 603 -23.64 3.28 20.34
C ALA A 603 -25.06 3.89 20.26
N GLY A 604 -26.11 3.05 20.28
CA GLY A 604 -27.49 3.50 20.08
C GLY A 604 -27.77 3.92 18.63
N ASN A 605 -28.72 4.85 18.45
CA ASN A 605 -29.12 5.37 17.12
C ASN A 605 -28.28 6.57 16.65
N SER A 606 -27.21 6.92 17.37
CA SER A 606 -26.32 7.99 16.92
C SER A 606 -25.56 7.50 15.69
N PRO A 607 -25.71 8.17 14.53
CA PRO A 607 -24.92 7.82 13.36
C PRO A 607 -23.43 7.92 13.70
N PHE A 608 -22.69 6.88 13.34
CA PHE A 608 -21.25 6.81 13.56
C PHE A 608 -20.56 7.17 12.25
N ASN A 609 -19.64 8.14 12.27
CA ASN A 609 -19.03 8.64 11.04
C ASN A 609 -18.25 7.53 10.32
N ASP A 610 -17.23 7.01 10.97
CA ASP A 610 -16.33 5.99 10.44
C ASP A 610 -15.39 5.46 11.55
N ALA A 611 -14.79 4.29 11.35
CA ALA A 611 -13.76 3.74 12.22
C ALA A 611 -12.40 3.77 11.52
N ILE A 612 -11.37 4.18 12.26
CA ILE A 612 -9.99 4.13 11.79
C ILE A 612 -9.47 2.70 11.96
N VAL A 613 -8.92 2.16 10.89
CA VAL A 613 -8.12 0.94 10.85
C VAL A 613 -6.67 1.35 10.62
N PRO A 614 -5.80 1.23 11.66
CA PRO A 614 -4.42 1.67 11.54
C PRO A 614 -3.64 0.99 10.42
N ALA A 615 -2.58 1.64 9.93
CA ALA A 615 -1.61 1.02 9.03
C ALA A 615 -1.05 -0.28 9.64
N GLY A 616 -0.98 -1.35 8.84
CA GLY A 616 -0.47 -2.65 9.27
C GLY A 616 -1.31 -3.37 10.32
N SER A 617 -2.56 -2.95 10.52
CA SER A 617 -3.57 -3.70 11.24
C SER A 617 -4.49 -4.45 10.26
N GLY A 618 -5.60 -4.96 10.76
CA GLY A 618 -6.64 -5.60 9.98
C GLY A 618 -7.97 -5.57 10.72
N LEU A 619 -8.96 -6.21 10.10
CA LEU A 619 -10.32 -6.28 10.58
C LEU A 619 -10.90 -7.65 10.25
N LEU A 620 -11.83 -8.08 11.07
CA LEU A 620 -12.50 -9.35 10.89
C LEU A 620 -13.85 -9.13 10.22
N LEU A 621 -14.06 -9.81 9.10
CA LEU A 621 -15.31 -9.81 8.35
C LEU A 621 -16.13 -11.04 8.75
N THR A 622 -17.42 -10.84 8.99
CA THR A 622 -18.40 -11.92 9.19
C THR A 622 -19.56 -11.71 8.22
N ARG A 623 -19.86 -12.75 7.45
CA ARG A 623 -20.85 -12.69 6.37
C ARG A 623 -22.21 -13.21 6.81
N ASN A 624 -23.20 -12.31 6.91
CA ASN A 624 -24.60 -12.62 7.20
C ASN A 624 -25.49 -12.55 5.95
N HIS A 625 -24.97 -12.11 4.80
CA HIS A 625 -25.69 -12.10 3.54
C HIS A 625 -26.30 -13.49 3.26
N PRO A 626 -27.64 -13.63 3.10
CA PRO A 626 -28.31 -14.94 3.07
C PRO A 626 -27.84 -15.84 1.91
N ASN A 627 -27.58 -15.24 0.74
CA ASN A 627 -27.04 -15.95 -0.43
C ASN A 627 -25.56 -15.60 -0.71
N GLY A 628 -24.80 -15.17 0.30
CA GLY A 628 -23.46 -14.62 0.10
C GLY A 628 -22.48 -15.65 -0.47
N GLN A 629 -21.83 -15.32 -1.58
CA GLN A 629 -20.77 -16.13 -2.19
C GLN A 629 -19.41 -15.51 -1.95
N SER A 630 -18.35 -16.33 -2.00
CA SER A 630 -17.01 -15.79 -1.92
C SER A 630 -16.70 -14.98 -3.18
N SER A 631 -16.16 -13.79 -3.00
CA SER A 631 -15.80 -12.88 -4.08
C SER A 631 -14.67 -11.97 -3.64
N LEU A 632 -14.00 -11.33 -4.60
CA LEU A 632 -13.08 -10.24 -4.37
C LEU A 632 -13.83 -8.91 -4.48
N ILE A 633 -13.67 -8.04 -3.49
CA ILE A 633 -14.17 -6.67 -3.51
C ILE A 633 -13.00 -5.71 -3.69
N ARG A 634 -13.23 -4.63 -4.45
CA ARG A 634 -12.22 -3.58 -4.64
C ARG A 634 -12.11 -2.73 -3.39
N VAL A 635 -10.88 -2.40 -3.02
CA VAL A 635 -10.54 -1.52 -1.91
C VAL A 635 -9.82 -0.30 -2.46
N ASN A 636 -10.38 0.88 -2.20
CA ASN A 636 -9.88 2.12 -2.80
C ASN A 636 -8.78 2.72 -1.94
N ASN A 637 -7.68 3.14 -2.57
CA ASN A 637 -6.56 3.73 -1.87
C ASN A 637 -6.96 5.08 -1.24
N PRO A 638 -6.86 5.24 0.09
CA PRO A 638 -7.27 6.46 0.78
C PRO A 638 -6.41 7.68 0.38
N VAL A 639 -5.23 7.46 -0.20
CA VAL A 639 -4.32 8.51 -0.67
C VAL A 639 -4.73 9.02 -2.05
N GLN A 640 -5.17 8.14 -2.96
CA GLN A 640 -5.53 8.46 -4.36
C GLN A 640 -6.91 9.14 -4.53
N ARG A 641 -7.54 9.61 -3.46
CA ARG A 641 -8.89 10.24 -3.47
C ARG A 641 -8.99 11.60 -4.19
N PHE A 642 -8.03 11.97 -5.04
CA PHE A 642 -7.96 13.28 -5.71
C PHE A 642 -7.69 13.15 -7.20
#